data_AF-A0A1A8EJB4-F1
#
_entry.id   AF-A0A1A8EJB4-F1
#
_cell.length_a   1.000
_cell.length_b   1.000
_cell.length_c   1.000
_cell.angle_alpha   90.00
_cell.angle_beta   90.00
_cell.angle_gamma   90.00
#
_symmetry.space_group_name_H-M   'P 1'
#
loop_
_entity.id
_entity.type
_entity.pdbx_description
1 polymer ?
#
loop_
_entity_poly.entity_id
_entity_poly.type
_entity_poly.pdbx_seq_one_letter_code
_entity_poly.pdbx_strand_id
1 'polypeptide(L)'
;MSLLQSSKKKHKRILSGTCPDPKCQARLFFPAYGSISIECTECGQRHEQRNLLNVEEVTDPDVVLHNLLRNALLGVTGAPKKGTELVKVMGLSNYHCKLLSPVLTRYGMDKQTGKAKLLRDMNQGDIFDCSLLGDRAFLIEPDHVSTMGYGQDRSGSLIYLHDTLEEIKKANGNRECLIPVHVDGDGHCLVHAVSRALVGRELFWHALRENLKQNFKQNLVRYKALFQDFIDAAEWEDIINECDPLFIPPEGVPLGLRNIHIFGLANVLHRPIILLDSLSGMRSSGDYSATFLPGLVPEEQCKGKDGKLNKPICIAWSSSGRNHYVPLVGIKNTVLPKLPARLLPKAWGVPQELIRKYIKLESDGSCVIAGDRSLQDKYLMRLVNAMEEVFMDRHGIHPSLVADVHQYVYRRTGVIGVQPEEVTEAAKKSVMENRLHRCLICGALSELHVPSEWLVPGGKLYNLAKSTHGQLRPDKNYSFPLNNVVCSYDTQRDILVPDYKLSALNTCNWCHGTSVRHIRGNGSVVYLDGDRTNTRSQGGKCGCGFKHYWEGKEYDNLPEAFPITLEWGGRVVRETVYWFQYETDPTLNSNVYDVAMKLVTKHFPGEFGSEILVQKVVNTILHHTAKKNPDEYNPVSIDGAHAQRLNDPLETQPTADPQPPTKIILTGQKAKTLHKEELTMSRAERSIQQSISEQALVSQKRRTEKLKQEQKGQIRDSSPGGSPETSSFSAPATPTKSSSPSSNKEKKIRVTTSDGRQAMLTLPAHTTFSDLQSSISNQFGVLPAQQCIRYGFPPKELGPPKDGEENEPVVLQHGDRVTVEILRGSEDTSPAAS
;
A
#
# COMPACT_ATOMS: atom_id res chain seq x y z
N MET A 1 9.60 -2.90 49.39
CA MET A 1 9.56 -3.33 47.97
C MET A 1 8.23 -2.95 47.27
N SER A 2 7.76 -1.69 47.39
CA SER A 2 6.49 -1.23 46.77
C SER A 2 6.70 -0.34 45.53
N LEU A 3 7.93 0.11 45.27
CA LEU A 3 8.24 1.06 44.19
C LEU A 3 8.60 0.40 42.84
N LEU A 4 8.84 -0.92 42.80
CA LEU A 4 9.27 -1.64 41.58
C LEU A 4 8.11 -2.26 40.79
N GLN A 5 6.90 -2.39 41.36
CA GLN A 5 5.72 -2.91 40.64
C GLN A 5 4.91 -1.81 39.92
N SER A 6 5.03 -0.54 40.30
CA SER A 6 4.35 0.57 39.60
C SER A 6 5.00 0.90 38.24
N SER A 7 6.28 0.56 38.06
CA SER A 7 7.01 0.80 36.82
C SER A 7 6.56 -0.15 35.68
N LYS A 8 6.23 -1.41 35.98
CA LYS A 8 5.82 -2.40 34.95
C LYS A 8 4.41 -2.18 34.39
N LYS A 9 3.49 -1.51 35.10
CA LYS A 9 2.17 -1.12 34.57
C LYS A 9 2.22 0.12 33.66
N LYS A 10 3.21 1.01 33.85
CA LYS A 10 3.34 2.24 33.05
C LYS A 10 3.76 1.98 31.60
N HIS A 11 4.44 0.85 31.32
CA HIS A 11 4.97 0.50 30.00
C HIS A 11 3.95 -0.03 28.97
N LYS A 12 2.64 -0.10 29.29
CA LYS A 12 1.62 -0.72 28.42
C LYS A 12 0.48 0.20 27.98
N ARG A 13 0.55 1.49 28.29
CA ARG A 13 -0.49 2.45 27.89
C ARG A 13 -0.39 2.71 26.39
N ILE A 14 -1.48 2.48 25.66
CA ILE A 14 -1.62 2.87 24.25
C ILE A 14 -2.35 4.21 24.20
N LEU A 15 -1.76 5.12 23.45
CA LEU A 15 -2.40 6.38 23.09
C LEU A 15 -2.94 6.25 21.67
N SER A 16 -4.02 6.98 21.42
CA SER A 16 -4.45 7.28 20.06
C SER A 16 -4.32 8.76 19.81
N GLY A 17 -3.95 9.14 18.59
CA GLY A 17 -3.87 10.53 18.15
C GLY A 17 -4.25 10.62 16.67
N THR A 18 -4.52 11.82 16.19
CA THR A 18 -4.94 12.07 14.82
C THR A 18 -3.81 12.69 14.02
N CYS A 19 -3.58 12.18 12.81
CA CYS A 19 -2.66 12.79 11.85
C CYS A 19 -3.08 14.24 11.55
N PRO A 20 -2.19 15.24 11.72
CA PRO A 20 -2.52 16.65 11.53
C PRO A 20 -2.75 17.04 10.07
N ASP A 21 -2.37 16.20 9.08
CA ASP A 21 -2.67 16.47 7.67
C ASP A 21 -4.20 16.54 7.49
N PRO A 22 -4.77 17.69 7.05
CA PRO A 22 -6.21 17.89 6.89
C PRO A 22 -6.87 16.92 5.91
N LYS A 23 -6.10 16.36 4.96
CA LYS A 23 -6.58 15.38 3.98
C LYS A 23 -6.42 13.94 4.45
N CYS A 24 -5.60 13.71 5.48
CA CYS A 24 -5.39 12.39 6.05
C CYS A 24 -6.29 12.17 7.27
N GLN A 25 -6.09 12.97 8.32
CA GLN A 25 -6.81 12.89 9.62
C GLN A 25 -6.94 11.47 10.18
N ALA A 26 -6.04 10.57 9.79
CA ALA A 26 -6.04 9.17 10.20
C ALA A 26 -5.80 9.06 11.70
N ARG A 27 -6.57 8.19 12.36
CA ARG A 27 -6.36 7.86 13.77
C ARG A 27 -5.21 6.85 13.88
N LEU A 28 -4.16 7.26 14.59
CA LEU A 28 -2.93 6.51 14.80
C LEU A 28 -2.92 5.98 16.23
N PHE A 29 -2.45 4.75 16.41
CA PHE A 29 -2.31 4.11 17.71
C PHE A 29 -0.83 3.85 17.99
N PHE A 30 -0.35 4.29 19.15
CA PHE A 30 1.07 4.22 19.48
C PHE A 30 1.30 4.07 21.00
N PRO A 31 2.42 3.45 21.42
CA PRO A 31 2.75 3.34 22.85
C PRO A 31 2.99 4.71 23.48
N ALA A 32 2.49 4.93 24.71
CA ALA A 32 2.71 6.17 25.46
C ALA A 32 4.18 6.44 25.79
N TYR A 33 5.00 5.39 25.80
CA TYR A 33 6.45 5.44 26.05
C TYR A 33 7.15 4.65 24.92
N GLY A 34 7.24 5.27 23.75
CA GLY A 34 7.81 4.69 22.52
C GLY A 34 8.51 5.75 21.66
N SER A 35 8.78 5.44 20.39
CA SER A 35 9.39 6.37 19.44
C SER A 35 8.70 7.73 19.43
N ILE A 36 9.47 8.80 19.66
CA ILE A 36 8.99 10.20 19.69
C ILE A 36 8.33 10.58 18.36
N SER A 37 8.74 9.93 17.27
CA SER A 37 8.24 10.11 15.91
C SER A 37 7.40 8.91 15.45
N ILE A 38 6.15 9.18 15.11
CA ILE A 38 5.11 8.24 14.71
C ILE A 38 4.85 8.44 13.22
N GLU A 39 4.96 7.36 12.43
CA GLU A 39 4.62 7.38 11.00
C GLU A 39 3.12 7.16 10.82
N CYS A 40 2.47 8.05 10.06
CA CYS A 40 1.09 7.89 9.67
C CYS A 40 0.98 6.77 8.62
N THR A 41 0.25 5.71 8.94
CA THR A 41 0.06 4.57 8.03
C THR A 41 -0.79 4.89 6.79
N GLU A 42 -1.44 6.06 6.77
CA GLU A 42 -2.28 6.49 5.63
C GLU A 42 -1.53 7.44 4.69
N CYS A 43 -0.94 8.52 5.21
CA CYS A 43 -0.24 9.52 4.39
C CYS A 43 1.29 9.39 4.38
N GLY A 44 1.88 8.48 5.18
CA GLY A 44 3.32 8.25 5.25
C GLY A 44 4.13 9.36 5.93
N GLN A 45 3.50 10.46 6.34
CA GLN A 45 4.16 11.54 7.07
C GLN A 45 4.56 11.07 8.46
N ARG A 46 5.69 11.57 8.97
CA ARG A 46 6.16 11.31 10.32
C ARG A 46 5.86 12.51 11.20
N HIS A 47 5.16 12.27 12.31
CA HIS A 47 4.78 13.30 13.26
C HIS A 47 5.43 13.02 14.61
N GLU A 48 5.93 14.06 15.26
CA GLU A 48 6.19 13.95 16.68
C GLU A 48 4.88 13.76 17.44
N GLN A 49 4.92 13.01 18.54
CA GLN A 49 3.72 12.74 19.35
C GLN A 49 2.96 14.01 19.76
N ARG A 50 3.68 15.09 20.09
CA ARG A 50 3.11 16.40 20.46
C ARG A 50 2.37 17.12 19.32
N ASN A 51 2.64 16.75 18.06
CA ASN A 51 2.05 17.36 16.88
C ASN A 51 0.81 16.59 16.39
N LEU A 52 0.50 15.45 17.00
CA LEU A 52 -0.75 14.73 16.72
C LEU A 52 -1.92 15.44 17.41
N LEU A 53 -3.05 15.49 16.72
CA LEU A 53 -4.27 16.12 17.25
C LEU A 53 -5.03 15.13 18.14
N ASN A 54 -5.72 15.62 19.17
CA ASN A 54 -6.62 14.83 20.03
C ASN A 54 -5.95 13.56 20.60
N VAL A 55 -4.77 13.71 21.20
CA VAL A 55 -4.06 12.58 21.80
C VAL A 55 -4.77 12.16 23.09
N GLU A 56 -5.30 10.94 23.11
CA GLU A 56 -6.05 10.37 24.23
C GLU A 56 -5.58 8.95 24.57
N GLU A 57 -5.75 8.53 25.82
CA GLU A 57 -5.48 7.16 26.24
C GLU A 57 -6.63 6.26 25.79
N VAL A 58 -6.31 5.16 25.10
CA VAL A 58 -7.33 4.21 24.65
C VAL A 58 -7.73 3.33 25.82
N THR A 59 -8.99 3.46 26.25
CA THR A 59 -9.55 2.73 27.40
C THR A 59 -10.36 1.50 27.01
N ASP A 60 -10.81 1.43 25.76
CA ASP A 60 -11.59 0.30 25.21
C ASP A 60 -10.71 -0.98 25.12
N PRO A 61 -11.04 -2.04 25.89
CA PRO A 61 -10.27 -3.28 25.93
C PRO A 61 -10.17 -3.96 24.57
N ASP A 62 -11.21 -3.92 23.73
CA ASP A 62 -11.23 -4.61 22.44
C ASP A 62 -10.36 -3.88 21.42
N VAL A 63 -10.39 -2.55 21.42
CA VAL A 63 -9.52 -1.73 20.56
C VAL A 63 -8.05 -1.82 21.00
N VAL A 64 -7.80 -1.84 22.32
CA VAL A 64 -6.45 -2.00 22.88
C VAL A 64 -5.91 -3.41 22.61
N LEU A 65 -6.72 -4.45 22.82
CA LEU A 65 -6.35 -5.84 22.56
C LEU A 65 -6.12 -6.08 21.06
N HIS A 66 -6.99 -5.56 20.19
CA HIS A 66 -6.85 -5.68 18.73
C HIS A 66 -5.57 -5.02 18.22
N ASN A 67 -5.27 -3.80 18.67
CA ASN A 67 -4.06 -3.07 18.26
C ASN A 67 -2.76 -3.61 18.90
N LEU A 68 -2.81 -4.14 20.14
CA LEU A 68 -1.67 -4.81 20.78
C LEU A 68 -1.38 -6.19 20.16
N LEU A 69 -2.42 -6.99 19.89
CA LEU A 69 -2.28 -8.34 19.34
C LEU A 69 -1.83 -8.33 17.87
N ARG A 70 -2.20 -7.30 17.11
CA ARG A 70 -1.79 -7.09 15.71
C ARG A 70 -0.27 -7.01 15.54
N ASN A 71 0.47 -6.57 16.57
CA ASN A 71 1.93 -6.44 16.53
C ASN A 71 2.68 -7.57 17.23
N ALA A 72 2.06 -8.30 18.18
CA ALA A 72 2.82 -9.11 19.12
C ALA A 72 2.55 -10.63 19.11
N LEU A 73 1.34 -11.11 18.81
CA LEU A 73 0.97 -12.48 19.22
C LEU A 73 0.37 -13.38 18.13
N LEU A 74 -0.23 -12.84 17.07
CA LEU A 74 -1.09 -13.67 16.23
C LEU A 74 -0.47 -14.23 14.95
N GLY A 75 0.64 -13.70 14.43
CA GLY A 75 1.12 -14.10 13.09
C GLY A 75 0.06 -13.95 11.98
N VAL A 76 -1.10 -13.35 12.30
CA VAL A 76 -2.16 -12.98 11.38
C VAL A 76 -1.54 -11.93 10.50
N THR A 77 -1.48 -12.21 9.21
CA THR A 77 -1.12 -11.26 8.17
C THR A 77 -2.04 -10.06 8.31
N GLY A 78 -1.61 -9.04 9.06
CA GLY A 78 -2.32 -7.76 9.10
C GLY A 78 -2.49 -7.22 7.67
N ALA A 79 -3.34 -6.21 7.50
CA ALA A 79 -3.44 -5.46 6.24
C ALA A 79 -2.03 -5.29 5.62
N PRO A 80 -1.86 -5.57 4.32
CA PRO A 80 -0.54 -5.61 3.73
C PRO A 80 0.09 -4.23 3.93
N LYS A 81 1.40 -4.18 4.24
CA LYS A 81 2.09 -2.89 4.31
C LYS A 81 1.83 -2.17 2.99
N LYS A 82 1.34 -0.92 3.08
CA LYS A 82 1.09 -0.11 1.90
C LYS A 82 2.38 0.04 1.12
N GLY A 83 2.29 -0.23 -0.17
CA GLY A 83 3.36 0.09 -1.10
C GLY A 83 3.66 1.58 -1.10
N THR A 84 4.90 1.94 -1.45
CA THR A 84 5.31 3.34 -1.58
C THR A 84 4.46 4.06 -2.62
N GLU A 85 4.01 3.36 -3.65
CA GLU A 85 3.14 3.83 -4.72
C GLU A 85 1.71 4.17 -4.26
N LEU A 86 1.28 3.68 -3.10
CA LEU A 86 -0.06 3.85 -2.54
C LEU A 86 -0.12 4.82 -1.35
N VAL A 87 1.03 5.36 -0.91
CA VAL A 87 1.10 6.38 0.13
C VAL A 87 0.42 7.66 -0.39
N LYS A 88 -0.57 8.18 0.35
CA LYS A 88 -1.35 9.35 -0.06
C LYS A 88 -0.81 10.63 0.56
N VAL A 89 -0.10 11.44 -0.21
CA VAL A 89 0.36 12.77 0.25
C VAL A 89 -0.59 13.84 -0.25
N MET A 90 -1.22 14.58 0.68
CA MET A 90 -2.31 15.52 0.38
C MET A 90 -3.50 14.86 -0.34
N GLY A 91 -3.77 13.59 -0.01
CA GLY A 91 -4.87 12.80 -0.59
C GLY A 91 -4.55 12.08 -1.90
N LEU A 92 -3.34 12.24 -2.46
CA LEU A 92 -2.94 11.64 -3.73
C LEU A 92 -1.74 10.71 -3.60
N SER A 93 -1.84 9.52 -4.19
CA SER A 93 -0.75 8.56 -4.34
C SER A 93 -0.24 8.50 -5.78
N ASN A 94 0.96 7.92 -5.99
CA ASN A 94 1.52 7.72 -7.33
C ASN A 94 0.61 6.81 -8.16
N TYR A 95 0.13 5.70 -7.59
CA TYR A 95 -0.81 4.80 -8.26
C TYR A 95 -2.08 5.51 -8.72
N HIS A 96 -2.62 6.42 -7.89
CA HIS A 96 -3.78 7.23 -8.26
C HIS A 96 -3.47 8.19 -9.41
N CYS A 97 -2.28 8.80 -9.41
CA CYS A 97 -1.81 9.62 -10.53
C CYS A 97 -1.69 8.79 -11.82
N LYS A 98 -1.28 7.52 -11.72
CA LYS A 98 -1.17 6.63 -12.89
C LYS A 98 -2.53 6.35 -13.53
N LEU A 99 -3.56 6.10 -12.73
CA LEU A 99 -4.93 5.91 -13.21
C LEU A 99 -5.48 7.16 -13.93
N LEU A 100 -5.15 8.35 -13.45
CA LEU A 100 -5.69 9.61 -13.99
C LEU A 100 -4.89 10.17 -15.17
N SER A 101 -3.60 9.84 -15.31
CA SER A 101 -2.73 10.40 -16.36
C SER A 101 -3.26 10.18 -17.80
N PRO A 102 -3.79 8.99 -18.16
CA PRO A 102 -4.38 8.77 -19.49
C PRO A 102 -5.62 9.64 -19.77
N VAL A 103 -6.41 9.96 -18.74
CA VAL A 103 -7.55 10.88 -18.84
C VAL A 103 -7.05 12.30 -19.09
N LEU A 104 -6.11 12.75 -18.26
CA LEU A 104 -5.52 14.09 -18.34
C LEU A 104 -4.77 14.35 -19.65
N THR A 105 -4.33 13.29 -20.32
CA THR A 105 -3.73 13.39 -21.65
C THR A 105 -4.70 13.97 -22.69
N ARG A 106 -6.01 13.75 -22.54
CA ARG A 106 -7.05 14.19 -23.51
C ARG A 106 -8.05 15.19 -22.95
N TYR A 107 -8.09 15.34 -21.63
CA TYR A 107 -9.00 16.24 -20.92
C TYR A 107 -8.22 17.32 -20.16
N GLY A 108 -8.74 18.54 -20.20
CA GLY A 108 -8.34 19.64 -19.34
C GLY A 108 -9.43 19.98 -18.34
N MET A 109 -9.19 21.03 -17.54
CA MET A 109 -10.19 21.59 -16.65
C MET A 109 -10.52 23.01 -17.11
N ASP A 110 -11.80 23.29 -17.36
CA ASP A 110 -12.28 24.65 -17.56
C ASP A 110 -12.11 25.43 -16.25
N LYS A 111 -11.38 26.55 -16.32
CA LYS A 111 -11.04 27.35 -15.15
C LYS A 111 -12.26 28.01 -14.50
N GLN A 112 -13.28 28.35 -15.30
CA GLN A 112 -14.47 29.04 -14.83
C GLN A 112 -15.39 28.08 -14.06
N THR A 113 -15.75 26.96 -14.69
CA THR A 113 -16.66 25.97 -14.09
C THR A 113 -15.97 25.01 -13.15
N GLY A 114 -14.65 24.80 -13.30
CA GLY A 114 -13.90 23.77 -12.59
C GLY A 114 -14.18 22.34 -13.07
N LYS A 115 -14.96 22.17 -14.15
CA LYS A 115 -15.31 20.86 -14.71
C LYS A 115 -14.31 20.41 -15.75
N ALA A 116 -14.21 19.10 -15.93
CA ALA A 116 -13.42 18.53 -17.00
C ALA A 116 -14.04 18.82 -18.38
N LYS A 117 -13.19 19.05 -19.37
CA LYS A 117 -13.58 19.21 -20.77
C LYS A 117 -12.50 18.61 -21.67
N LEU A 118 -12.88 18.09 -22.82
CA LEU A 118 -11.91 17.63 -23.81
C LEU A 118 -11.02 18.79 -24.26
N LEU A 119 -9.73 18.54 -24.42
CA LEU A 119 -8.76 19.56 -24.84
C LEU A 119 -9.12 20.16 -26.20
N ARG A 120 -9.58 19.33 -27.14
CA ARG A 120 -10.04 19.78 -28.47
C ARG A 120 -11.20 20.78 -28.37
N ASP A 121 -12.12 20.59 -27.43
CA ASP A 121 -13.27 21.49 -27.22
C ASP A 121 -12.86 22.78 -26.49
N MET A 122 -11.63 22.83 -25.96
CA MET A 122 -10.98 24.01 -25.39
C MET A 122 -10.03 24.69 -26.38
N ASN A 123 -9.96 24.21 -27.64
CA ASN A 123 -8.99 24.62 -28.66
C ASN A 123 -7.53 24.40 -28.21
N GLN A 124 -7.28 23.31 -27.49
CA GLN A 124 -5.95 22.95 -26.95
C GLN A 124 -5.36 21.70 -27.61
N GLY A 125 -5.90 21.28 -28.77
CA GLY A 125 -5.46 20.08 -29.48
C GLY A 125 -6.04 18.78 -28.92
N ASP A 126 -5.65 17.65 -29.50
CA ASP A 126 -6.14 16.32 -29.11
C ASP A 126 -5.44 15.75 -27.87
N ILE A 127 -4.19 16.18 -27.64
CA ILE A 127 -3.32 15.72 -26.56
C ILE A 127 -2.80 16.95 -25.81
N PHE A 128 -2.65 16.84 -24.49
CA PHE A 128 -2.10 17.90 -23.65
C PHE A 128 -0.69 18.28 -24.11
N ASP A 129 -0.50 19.54 -24.49
CA ASP A 129 0.81 20.08 -24.88
C ASP A 129 1.74 20.21 -23.67
N CYS A 130 2.73 19.31 -23.59
CA CYS A 130 3.68 19.29 -22.48
C CYS A 130 4.63 20.50 -22.46
N SER A 131 4.77 21.25 -23.55
CA SER A 131 5.57 22.49 -23.57
C SER A 131 5.03 23.55 -22.58
N LEU A 132 3.73 23.48 -22.26
CA LEU A 132 3.06 24.33 -21.27
C LEU A 132 3.59 24.12 -19.84
N LEU A 133 4.32 23.04 -19.59
CA LEU A 133 4.99 22.76 -18.31
C LEU A 133 6.45 23.24 -18.32
N GLY A 134 6.98 23.72 -19.43
CA GLY A 134 8.40 24.08 -19.60
C GLY A 134 8.91 25.09 -18.57
N ASP A 135 8.06 26.00 -18.09
CA ASP A 135 8.44 27.00 -17.08
C ASP A 135 8.20 26.53 -15.62
N ARG A 136 7.62 25.34 -15.41
CA ARG A 136 7.20 24.83 -14.10
C ARG A 136 8.28 24.04 -13.41
N ALA A 137 8.42 24.20 -12.10
CA ALA A 137 9.32 23.35 -11.34
C ALA A 137 8.74 23.07 -9.96
N PHE A 138 8.94 21.85 -9.50
CA PHE A 138 8.52 21.42 -8.19
C PHE A 138 9.61 21.72 -7.15
N LEU A 139 9.16 22.30 -6.04
CA LEU A 139 9.96 22.42 -4.82
C LEU A 139 9.21 21.67 -3.72
N ILE A 140 9.90 20.72 -3.09
CA ILE A 140 9.31 19.90 -2.04
C ILE A 140 9.16 20.69 -0.74
N GLU A 141 8.01 20.55 -0.08
CA GLU A 141 7.82 21.08 1.27
C GLU A 141 8.74 20.35 2.27
N PRO A 142 9.41 21.06 3.19
CA PRO A 142 10.28 20.45 4.20
C PRO A 142 9.62 19.29 4.96
N ASP A 143 8.35 19.44 5.33
CA ASP A 143 7.58 18.43 6.07
C ASP A 143 7.38 17.11 5.28
N HIS A 144 7.47 17.18 3.95
CA HIS A 144 7.29 16.04 3.06
C HIS A 144 8.59 15.34 2.66
N VAL A 145 9.77 15.92 2.97
CA VAL A 145 11.09 15.37 2.61
C VAL A 145 11.28 13.94 3.11
N SER A 146 10.79 13.62 4.31
CA SER A 146 10.96 12.30 4.92
C SER A 146 9.81 11.32 4.60
N THR A 147 8.81 11.73 3.82
CA THR A 147 7.61 10.93 3.53
C THR A 147 7.95 9.79 2.58
N MET A 148 7.71 8.55 2.98
CA MET A 148 8.04 7.39 2.16
C MET A 148 7.22 7.39 0.85
N GLY A 149 7.86 7.08 -0.28
CA GLY A 149 7.21 7.06 -1.61
C GLY A 149 6.98 8.43 -2.25
N TYR A 150 7.12 9.52 -1.49
CA TYR A 150 6.91 10.87 -1.99
C TYR A 150 8.11 11.80 -1.82
N GLY A 151 8.82 11.70 -0.70
CA GLY A 151 10.00 12.49 -0.38
C GLY A 151 11.29 11.85 -0.90
N GLN A 152 12.36 11.97 -0.12
CA GLN A 152 13.68 11.44 -0.45
C GLN A 152 13.61 9.96 -0.83
N ASP A 153 14.27 9.63 -1.93
CA ASP A 153 14.38 8.26 -2.35
C ASP A 153 15.26 7.45 -1.37
N ARG A 154 14.73 6.30 -0.95
CA ARG A 154 15.40 5.39 0.01
C ARG A 154 15.88 4.09 -0.64
N SER A 155 15.80 3.98 -1.96
CA SER A 155 16.21 2.79 -2.71
C SER A 155 17.74 2.63 -2.83
N GLY A 156 18.52 3.61 -2.37
CA GLY A 156 19.99 3.63 -2.42
C GLY A 156 20.57 4.83 -3.16
N SER A 157 19.74 5.66 -3.80
CA SER A 157 20.17 6.85 -4.55
C SER A 157 20.94 7.86 -3.69
N LEU A 158 20.54 8.07 -2.44
CA LEU A 158 21.27 8.94 -1.51
C LEU A 158 22.71 8.48 -1.27
N ILE A 159 22.93 7.17 -1.18
CA ILE A 159 24.26 6.60 -0.98
C ILE A 159 25.05 6.73 -2.28
N TYR A 160 24.43 6.38 -3.40
CA TYR A 160 25.07 6.40 -4.71
C TYR A 160 25.49 7.81 -5.17
N LEU A 161 24.63 8.80 -4.93
CA LEU A 161 24.83 10.20 -5.32
C LEU A 161 25.51 11.03 -4.23
N HIS A 162 25.90 10.43 -3.10
CA HIS A 162 26.40 11.13 -1.91
C HIS A 162 27.43 12.21 -2.24
N ASP A 163 28.51 11.84 -2.94
CA ASP A 163 29.59 12.78 -3.23
C ASP A 163 29.14 13.89 -4.20
N THR A 164 28.31 13.57 -5.19
CA THR A 164 27.73 14.55 -6.10
C THR A 164 26.88 15.57 -5.34
N LEU A 165 26.02 15.10 -4.43
CA LEU A 165 25.14 15.94 -3.61
C LEU A 165 25.92 16.79 -2.60
N GLU A 166 26.98 16.25 -2.00
CA GLU A 166 27.87 17.00 -1.10
C GLU A 166 28.62 18.13 -1.82
N GLU A 167 29.07 17.89 -3.05
CA GLU A 167 29.69 18.93 -3.87
C GLU A 167 28.71 20.04 -4.28
N ILE A 168 27.43 19.70 -4.53
CA ILE A 168 26.35 20.69 -4.73
C ILE A 168 26.09 21.45 -3.44
N LYS A 169 25.97 20.77 -2.30
CA LYS A 169 25.74 21.37 -0.99
C LYS A 169 26.83 22.39 -0.63
N LYS A 170 28.11 22.07 -0.89
CA LYS A 170 29.24 23.00 -0.72
C LYS A 170 29.09 24.25 -1.58
N ALA A 171 28.74 24.09 -2.85
CA ALA A 171 28.51 25.22 -3.77
C ALA A 171 27.32 26.11 -3.36
N ASN A 172 26.43 25.61 -2.51
CA ASN A 172 25.23 26.31 -2.03
C ASN A 172 25.36 26.73 -0.55
N GLY A 173 26.58 27.01 -0.08
CA GLY A 173 26.82 27.52 1.28
C GLY A 173 26.64 26.46 2.37
N ASN A 174 26.98 25.20 2.06
CA ASN A 174 26.81 24.03 2.93
C ASN A 174 25.35 23.75 3.34
N ARG A 175 24.38 24.19 2.54
CA ARG A 175 22.95 23.95 2.75
C ARG A 175 22.46 22.85 1.80
N GLU A 176 21.74 21.88 2.36
CA GLU A 176 21.01 20.91 1.55
C GLU A 176 19.84 21.64 0.87
N CYS A 177 19.97 21.85 -0.44
CA CYS A 177 18.97 22.56 -1.24
C CYS A 177 18.38 21.69 -2.36
N LEU A 178 19.02 20.56 -2.68
CA LEU A 178 18.65 19.66 -3.77
C LEU A 178 18.69 18.22 -3.27
N ILE A 179 17.61 17.47 -3.49
CA ILE A 179 17.48 16.09 -3.00
C ILE A 179 16.95 15.14 -4.07
N PRO A 180 17.39 13.87 -4.10
CA PRO A 180 16.78 12.84 -4.94
C PRO A 180 15.43 12.42 -4.36
N VAL A 181 14.37 12.49 -5.16
CA VAL A 181 13.01 12.10 -4.77
C VAL A 181 12.61 10.76 -5.37
N HIS A 182 11.80 10.00 -4.64
CA HIS A 182 11.33 8.68 -5.06
C HIS A 182 10.53 8.72 -6.37
N VAL A 183 10.71 7.68 -7.19
CA VAL A 183 9.93 7.40 -8.40
C VAL A 183 9.65 5.91 -8.45
N ASP A 184 8.48 5.54 -8.96
CA ASP A 184 8.12 4.14 -9.09
C ASP A 184 8.96 3.43 -10.19
N GLY A 185 9.39 2.21 -9.91
CA GLY A 185 10.23 1.39 -10.80
C GLY A 185 9.44 0.51 -11.79
N ASP A 186 8.42 1.07 -12.46
CA ASP A 186 7.48 0.34 -13.33
C ASP A 186 7.83 0.38 -14.83
N GLY A 187 9.04 0.83 -15.18
CA GLY A 187 9.47 1.03 -16.57
C GLY A 187 9.19 2.42 -17.14
N HIS A 188 8.47 3.28 -16.41
CA HIS A 188 8.21 4.67 -16.82
C HIS A 188 9.05 5.69 -16.02
N CYS A 189 10.07 5.24 -15.28
CA CYS A 189 10.84 6.07 -14.36
C CYS A 189 11.39 7.38 -14.95
N LEU A 190 11.77 7.43 -16.24
CA LEU A 190 12.22 8.68 -16.88
C LEU A 190 11.10 9.75 -16.90
N VAL A 191 9.92 9.40 -17.44
CA VAL A 191 8.81 10.35 -17.54
C VAL A 191 8.17 10.63 -16.18
N HIS A 192 8.23 9.66 -15.25
CA HIS A 192 7.87 9.89 -13.85
C HIS A 192 8.81 10.91 -13.22
N ALA A 193 10.13 10.75 -13.34
CA ALA A 193 11.12 11.69 -12.82
C ALA A 193 10.92 13.09 -13.40
N VAL A 194 10.73 13.21 -14.71
CA VAL A 194 10.44 14.50 -15.36
C VAL A 194 9.13 15.10 -14.86
N SER A 195 8.04 14.33 -14.81
CA SER A 195 6.75 14.81 -14.27
C SER A 195 6.89 15.28 -12.82
N ARG A 196 7.61 14.54 -11.98
CA ARG A 196 7.87 14.90 -10.58
C ARG A 196 8.74 16.16 -10.46
N ALA A 197 9.75 16.33 -11.30
CA ALA A 197 10.57 17.55 -11.33
C ALA A 197 9.77 18.80 -11.73
N LEU A 198 8.74 18.64 -12.57
CA LEU A 198 7.90 19.75 -13.04
C LEU A 198 6.77 20.10 -12.06
N VAL A 199 6.05 19.11 -11.54
CA VAL A 199 4.80 19.32 -10.77
C VAL A 199 4.71 18.52 -9.46
N GLY A 200 5.74 17.77 -9.09
CA GLY A 200 5.80 17.00 -7.83
C GLY A 200 5.04 15.68 -7.82
N ARG A 201 4.32 15.38 -8.91
CA ARG A 201 3.52 14.17 -9.10
C ARG A 201 3.86 13.48 -10.40
N GLU A 202 3.59 12.18 -10.47
CA GLU A 202 3.68 11.40 -11.71
C GLU A 202 2.49 11.67 -12.66
N LEU A 203 1.62 12.64 -12.37
CA LEU A 203 0.35 12.88 -13.08
C LEU A 203 0.46 13.10 -14.60
N PHE A 204 1.60 13.56 -15.11
CA PHE A 204 1.79 13.84 -16.54
C PHE A 204 2.63 12.78 -17.27
N TRP A 205 2.92 11.64 -16.65
CA TRP A 205 3.78 10.60 -17.25
C TRP A 205 3.25 10.12 -18.61
N HIS A 206 1.94 9.92 -18.75
CA HIS A 206 1.31 9.42 -19.97
C HIS A 206 1.35 10.48 -21.07
N ALA A 207 1.01 11.73 -20.73
CA ALA A 207 1.08 12.86 -21.66
C ALA A 207 2.52 13.09 -22.18
N LEU A 208 3.53 12.97 -21.30
CA LEU A 208 4.94 13.09 -21.70
C LEU A 208 5.35 12.02 -22.72
N ARG A 209 4.88 10.78 -22.55
CA ARG A 209 5.14 9.69 -23.51
C ARG A 209 4.47 9.91 -24.86
N GLU A 210 3.21 10.31 -24.86
CA GLU A 210 2.46 10.62 -26.08
C GLU A 210 3.08 11.80 -26.85
N ASN A 211 3.44 12.89 -26.16
CA ASN A 211 4.12 14.03 -26.77
C ASN A 211 5.49 13.64 -27.32
N LEU A 212 6.24 12.79 -26.61
CA LEU A 212 7.54 12.30 -27.07
C LEU A 212 7.42 11.48 -28.36
N LYS A 213 6.45 10.55 -28.40
CA LYS A 213 6.14 9.74 -29.58
C LYS A 213 5.76 10.62 -30.77
N GLN A 214 4.88 11.59 -30.54
CA GLN A 214 4.45 12.55 -31.58
C GLN A 214 5.62 13.41 -32.07
N ASN A 215 6.45 13.91 -31.16
CA ASN A 215 7.61 14.74 -31.48
C ASN A 215 8.63 13.99 -32.35
N PHE A 216 8.93 12.71 -32.03
CA PHE A 216 9.80 11.90 -32.88
C PHE A 216 9.19 11.67 -34.27
N LYS A 217 7.91 11.33 -34.36
CA LYS A 217 7.24 11.12 -35.65
C LYS A 217 7.26 12.38 -36.53
N GLN A 218 6.97 13.54 -35.94
CA GLN A 218 6.92 14.81 -36.67
C GLN A 218 8.29 15.32 -37.11
N ASN A 219 9.34 15.05 -36.31
CA ASN A 219 10.70 15.55 -36.57
C ASN A 219 11.68 14.46 -37.01
N LEU A 220 11.19 13.29 -37.44
CA LEU A 220 12.02 12.09 -37.69
C LEU A 220 13.19 12.35 -38.63
N VAL A 221 12.97 13.12 -39.70
CA VAL A 221 14.02 13.46 -40.67
C VAL A 221 15.16 14.24 -40.03
N ARG A 222 14.85 15.20 -39.15
CA ARG A 222 15.84 16.01 -38.43
C ARG A 222 16.61 15.16 -37.43
N TYR A 223 15.92 14.26 -36.74
CA TYR A 223 16.50 13.29 -35.82
C TYR A 223 17.47 12.34 -36.53
N LYS A 224 17.05 11.74 -37.65
CA LYS A 224 17.90 10.88 -38.48
C LYS A 224 19.14 11.62 -38.95
N ALA A 225 19.00 12.85 -39.44
CA ALA A 225 20.14 13.65 -39.89
C ALA A 225 21.12 13.99 -38.75
N LEU A 226 20.60 14.31 -37.56
CA LEU A 226 21.45 14.70 -36.41
C LEU A 226 22.22 13.51 -35.82
N PHE A 227 21.65 12.30 -35.88
CA PHE A 227 22.19 11.11 -35.22
C PHE A 227 22.58 9.99 -36.19
N GLN A 228 22.71 10.28 -37.50
CA GLN A 228 23.03 9.28 -38.53
C GLN A 228 24.32 8.50 -38.25
N ASP A 229 25.30 9.13 -37.59
CA ASP A 229 26.59 8.52 -37.28
C ASP A 229 26.57 7.68 -35.97
N PHE A 230 25.46 7.74 -35.22
CA PHE A 230 25.33 7.13 -33.89
C PHE A 230 24.17 6.15 -33.74
N ILE A 231 23.11 6.30 -34.55
CA ILE A 231 21.87 5.50 -34.47
C ILE A 231 21.53 5.01 -35.87
N ASP A 232 21.41 3.69 -36.03
CA ASP A 232 21.03 3.08 -37.31
C ASP A 232 19.62 3.51 -37.74
N ALA A 233 19.41 3.65 -39.05
CA ALA A 233 18.12 4.01 -39.63
C ALA A 233 16.98 3.05 -39.23
N ALA A 234 17.30 1.77 -39.00
CA ALA A 234 16.36 0.73 -38.58
C ALA A 234 15.94 0.84 -37.10
N GLU A 235 16.80 1.37 -36.22
CA GLU A 235 16.49 1.51 -34.78
C GLU A 235 15.40 2.55 -34.50
N TRP A 236 15.12 3.45 -35.42
CA TRP A 236 14.15 4.54 -35.20
C TRP A 236 12.72 4.06 -34.97
N GLU A 237 12.34 2.95 -35.58
CA GLU A 237 11.01 2.37 -35.34
C GLU A 237 10.88 1.90 -33.88
N ASP A 238 11.91 1.21 -33.38
CA ASP A 238 11.98 0.77 -31.98
C ASP A 238 12.00 1.96 -31.02
N ILE A 239 12.82 3.00 -31.28
CA ILE A 239 12.85 4.25 -30.47
C ILE A 239 11.45 4.87 -30.38
N ILE A 240 10.71 4.95 -31.48
CA ILE A 240 9.37 5.53 -31.49
C ILE A 240 8.37 4.62 -30.76
N ASN A 241 8.50 3.30 -30.90
CA ASN A 241 7.63 2.32 -30.24
C ASN A 241 7.88 2.27 -28.72
N GLU A 242 9.13 2.40 -28.28
CA GLU A 242 9.52 2.51 -26.87
C GLU A 242 8.81 3.68 -26.17
N CYS A 243 8.41 4.73 -26.91
CA CYS A 243 7.66 5.87 -26.37
C CYS A 243 6.20 5.55 -26.06
N ASP A 244 5.63 4.46 -26.56
CA ASP A 244 4.24 4.10 -26.31
C ASP A 244 4.00 3.90 -24.80
N PRO A 245 2.94 4.50 -24.20
CA PRO A 245 2.58 4.25 -22.81
C PRO A 245 2.29 2.78 -22.49
N LEU A 246 1.87 1.99 -23.49
CA LEU A 246 1.55 0.56 -23.34
C LEU A 246 2.66 -0.34 -23.91
N PHE A 247 3.85 0.20 -24.17
CA PHE A 247 4.96 -0.58 -24.71
C PHE A 247 5.35 -1.71 -23.77
N ILE A 248 5.31 -2.94 -24.29
CA ILE A 248 5.82 -4.14 -23.62
C ILE A 248 7.09 -4.55 -24.36
N PRO A 249 8.25 -4.58 -23.68
CA PRO A 249 9.50 -4.92 -24.34
C PRO A 249 9.51 -6.41 -24.72
N PRO A 250 10.22 -6.79 -25.80
CA PRO A 250 10.46 -8.19 -26.12
C PRO A 250 11.15 -8.92 -24.96
N GLU A 251 10.94 -10.24 -24.89
CA GLU A 251 11.51 -11.07 -23.82
C GLU A 251 13.05 -10.92 -23.74
N GLY A 252 13.57 -10.66 -22.54
CA GLY A 252 14.99 -10.48 -22.29
C GLY A 252 15.54 -9.07 -22.54
N VAL A 253 14.78 -8.17 -23.18
CA VAL A 253 15.15 -6.77 -23.39
C VAL A 253 14.74 -5.93 -22.16
N PRO A 254 15.65 -5.13 -21.56
CA PRO A 254 15.28 -4.29 -20.44
C PRO A 254 14.27 -3.22 -20.86
N LEU A 255 13.20 -3.06 -20.06
CA LEU A 255 12.26 -1.95 -20.19
C LEU A 255 12.92 -0.64 -19.76
N GLY A 256 13.01 0.34 -20.65
CA GLY A 256 13.48 1.67 -20.26
C GLY A 256 13.73 2.61 -21.43
N LEU A 257 13.47 3.90 -21.20
CA LEU A 257 13.79 4.95 -22.15
C LEU A 257 15.28 5.30 -22.07
N ARG A 258 15.92 5.41 -23.23
CA ARG A 258 17.34 5.77 -23.44
C ARG A 258 17.61 7.28 -23.48
N ASN A 259 18.89 7.69 -23.55
CA ASN A 259 19.30 9.10 -23.68
C ASN A 259 18.63 9.87 -24.84
N ILE A 260 18.42 9.23 -25.99
CA ILE A 260 17.72 9.85 -27.12
C ILE A 260 16.32 10.34 -26.72
N HIS A 261 15.64 9.64 -25.81
CA HIS A 261 14.35 10.02 -25.27
C HIS A 261 14.45 11.23 -24.33
N ILE A 262 15.55 11.38 -23.57
CA ILE A 262 15.79 12.58 -22.75
C ILE A 262 16.00 13.79 -23.65
N PHE A 263 16.78 13.64 -24.73
CA PHE A 263 16.92 14.67 -25.74
C PHE A 263 15.57 15.02 -26.38
N GLY A 264 14.75 14.02 -26.72
CA GLY A 264 13.39 14.23 -27.18
C GLY A 264 12.51 14.99 -26.19
N LEU A 265 12.57 14.63 -24.90
CA LEU A 265 11.82 15.31 -23.83
C LEU A 265 12.28 16.76 -23.62
N ALA A 266 13.58 17.05 -23.76
CA ALA A 266 14.06 18.43 -23.72
C ALA A 266 13.40 19.28 -24.83
N ASN A 267 13.30 18.72 -26.04
CA ASN A 267 12.60 19.36 -27.16
C ASN A 267 11.08 19.44 -26.95
N VAL A 268 10.43 18.45 -26.34
CA VAL A 268 9.00 18.50 -25.99
C VAL A 268 8.70 19.59 -24.96
N LEU A 269 9.56 19.74 -23.95
CA LEU A 269 9.37 20.69 -22.86
C LEU A 269 9.84 22.11 -23.17
N HIS A 270 10.51 22.32 -24.31
CA HIS A 270 11.21 23.56 -24.64
C HIS A 270 12.16 23.98 -23.51
N ARG A 271 12.87 23.00 -22.94
CA ARG A 271 13.61 23.17 -21.70
C ARG A 271 14.80 22.21 -21.61
N PRO A 272 15.98 22.70 -21.20
CA PRO A 272 17.12 21.82 -20.92
C PRO A 272 16.86 20.82 -19.77
N ILE A 273 17.38 19.61 -19.92
CA ILE A 273 17.37 18.56 -18.89
C ILE A 273 18.82 18.16 -18.60
N ILE A 274 19.22 18.17 -17.34
CA ILE A 274 20.54 17.73 -16.90
C ILE A 274 20.39 16.34 -16.28
N LEU A 275 21.15 15.36 -16.77
CA LEU A 275 21.26 14.03 -16.18
C LEU A 275 22.59 13.90 -15.44
N LEU A 276 22.50 13.80 -14.11
CA LEU A 276 23.65 13.57 -13.25
C LEU A 276 23.85 12.09 -12.91
N ASP A 277 25.07 11.78 -12.50
CA ASP A 277 25.47 10.47 -11.99
C ASP A 277 26.30 10.68 -10.71
N SER A 278 26.76 9.60 -10.09
CA SER A 278 27.84 9.67 -9.10
C SER A 278 29.08 10.34 -9.68
N LEU A 279 29.97 10.90 -8.84
CA LEU A 279 31.20 11.55 -9.34
C LEU A 279 32.06 10.58 -10.18
N SER A 280 32.13 9.31 -9.80
CA SER A 280 32.82 8.28 -10.58
C SER A 280 32.08 7.98 -11.89
N GLY A 281 30.75 7.91 -11.84
CA GLY A 281 29.91 7.70 -13.01
C GLY A 281 30.06 8.82 -14.06
N MET A 282 30.05 10.08 -13.64
CA MET A 282 30.24 11.25 -14.52
C MET A 282 31.67 11.34 -15.10
N ARG A 283 32.65 10.68 -14.48
CA ARG A 283 34.02 10.58 -15.00
C ARG A 283 34.22 9.39 -15.94
N SER A 284 33.28 8.45 -15.96
CA SER A 284 33.37 7.30 -16.86
C SER A 284 33.21 7.75 -18.32
N SER A 285 33.89 7.06 -19.24
CA SER A 285 33.89 7.42 -20.66
C SER A 285 32.59 7.10 -21.41
N GLY A 286 31.57 6.60 -20.71
CA GLY A 286 30.26 6.33 -21.30
C GLY A 286 29.37 7.58 -21.26
N ASP A 287 28.52 7.74 -22.27
CA ASP A 287 27.56 8.84 -22.38
C ASP A 287 26.40 8.75 -21.38
N TYR A 288 26.60 8.17 -20.19
CA TYR A 288 25.53 7.93 -19.24
C TYR A 288 25.02 9.20 -18.56
N SER A 289 25.82 10.27 -18.49
CA SER A 289 25.43 11.55 -17.90
C SER A 289 25.68 12.68 -18.89
N ALA A 290 24.70 13.55 -19.10
CA ALA A 290 24.82 14.61 -20.09
C ALA A 290 23.83 15.76 -19.86
N THR A 291 24.06 16.87 -20.57
CA THR A 291 23.15 18.00 -20.68
C THR A 291 22.37 17.91 -21.98
N PHE A 292 21.05 17.76 -21.88
CA PHE A 292 20.15 17.63 -23.02
C PHE A 292 19.50 18.97 -23.31
N LEU A 293 19.81 19.55 -24.48
CA LEU A 293 19.30 20.85 -24.90
C LEU A 293 18.14 20.67 -25.89
N PRO A 294 17.16 21.60 -25.91
CA PRO A 294 16.08 21.60 -26.90
C PRO A 294 16.59 22.06 -28.28
N GLY A 295 17.60 21.37 -28.83
CA GLY A 295 18.35 21.80 -30.01
C GLY A 295 17.53 21.84 -31.31
N LEU A 296 16.34 21.24 -31.34
CA LEU A 296 15.42 21.29 -32.48
C LEU A 296 14.42 22.43 -32.39
N VAL A 297 14.38 23.15 -31.27
CA VAL A 297 13.45 24.25 -30.98
C VAL A 297 14.22 25.57 -30.93
N PRO A 298 13.73 26.66 -31.54
CA PRO A 298 14.35 27.98 -31.42
C PRO A 298 14.44 28.47 -29.97
N GLU A 299 15.49 29.23 -29.65
CA GLU A 299 15.74 29.74 -28.29
C GLU A 299 14.59 30.62 -27.77
N GLU A 300 13.97 31.38 -28.67
CA GLU A 300 12.86 32.27 -28.38
C GLU A 300 11.66 31.52 -27.80
N GLN A 301 11.47 30.26 -28.22
CA GLN A 301 10.40 29.39 -27.72
C GLN A 301 10.79 28.64 -26.43
N CYS A 302 12.05 28.73 -26.01
CA CYS A 302 12.57 28.14 -24.78
C CYS A 302 12.58 29.14 -23.60
N LYS A 303 11.83 30.24 -23.73
CA LYS A 303 11.70 31.30 -22.75
C LYS A 303 10.33 31.24 -22.07
N GLY A 304 10.32 31.44 -20.76
CA GLY A 304 9.09 31.56 -19.98
C GLY A 304 8.35 32.87 -20.28
N LYS A 305 7.19 33.05 -19.66
CA LYS A 305 6.37 34.27 -19.82
C LYS A 305 7.06 35.57 -19.38
N ASP A 306 8.15 35.48 -18.61
CA ASP A 306 8.99 36.62 -18.23
C ASP A 306 10.10 36.93 -19.25
N GLY A 307 10.12 36.24 -20.40
CA GLY A 307 11.15 36.38 -21.42
C GLY A 307 12.51 35.79 -21.03
N LYS A 308 12.61 35.13 -19.86
CA LYS A 308 13.86 34.49 -19.41
C LYS A 308 13.89 33.04 -19.87
N LEU A 309 15.09 32.53 -20.16
CA LEU A 309 15.29 31.11 -20.48
C LEU A 309 14.76 30.22 -19.35
N ASN A 310 14.09 29.13 -19.73
CA ASN A 310 13.65 28.12 -18.78
C ASN A 310 14.88 27.48 -18.12
N LYS A 311 15.02 27.64 -16.80
CA LYS A 311 16.13 27.06 -16.02
C LYS A 311 16.11 25.53 -16.12
N PRO A 312 17.23 24.81 -16.30
CA PRO A 312 17.22 23.35 -16.46
C PRO A 312 16.48 22.62 -15.32
N ILE A 313 15.81 21.50 -15.64
CA ILE A 313 15.47 20.49 -14.61
C ILE A 313 16.62 19.50 -14.49
N CYS A 314 16.72 18.83 -13.34
CA CYS A 314 17.77 17.88 -13.07
C CYS A 314 17.18 16.52 -12.67
N ILE A 315 17.71 15.48 -13.30
CA ILE A 315 17.43 14.07 -13.00
C ILE A 315 18.77 13.37 -12.77
N ALA A 316 18.75 12.20 -12.15
CA ALA A 316 19.95 11.42 -11.88
C ALA A 316 19.70 9.92 -11.99
N TRP A 317 20.78 9.17 -12.21
CA TRP A 317 20.77 7.72 -11.99
C TRP A 317 20.69 7.41 -10.49
N SER A 318 19.83 6.48 -10.11
CA SER A 318 19.70 6.08 -8.70
C SER A 318 20.76 5.08 -8.24
N SER A 319 21.47 4.43 -9.16
CA SER A 319 22.48 3.41 -8.85
C SER A 319 23.48 3.22 -9.99
N SER A 320 24.56 2.50 -9.71
CA SER A 320 25.59 2.13 -10.70
C SER A 320 25.05 1.28 -11.85
N GLY A 321 23.90 0.62 -11.66
CA GLY A 321 23.22 -0.15 -12.71
C GLY A 321 22.57 0.72 -13.79
N ARG A 322 22.40 2.03 -13.55
CA ARG A 322 21.88 3.02 -14.53
C ARG A 322 20.61 2.55 -15.25
N ASN A 323 19.69 1.99 -14.48
CA ASN A 323 18.44 1.42 -14.97
C ASN A 323 17.21 2.06 -14.31
N HIS A 324 17.41 3.13 -13.53
CA HIS A 324 16.33 3.84 -12.86
C HIS A 324 16.67 5.33 -12.68
N TYR A 325 15.78 6.18 -13.17
CA TYR A 325 15.88 7.63 -13.07
C TYR A 325 15.16 8.15 -11.82
N VAL A 326 15.80 9.09 -11.12
CA VAL A 326 15.19 9.86 -10.03
C VAL A 326 15.31 11.36 -10.31
N PRO A 327 14.29 12.17 -9.96
CA PRO A 327 14.39 13.62 -10.04
C PRO A 327 15.23 14.17 -8.90
N LEU A 328 16.02 15.20 -9.19
CA LEU A 328 16.65 16.03 -8.19
C LEU A 328 15.85 17.32 -8.04
N VAL A 329 15.20 17.50 -6.90
CA VAL A 329 14.25 18.61 -6.68
C VAL A 329 14.73 19.55 -5.58
N GLY A 330 14.38 20.83 -5.72
CA GLY A 330 14.70 21.84 -4.72
C GLY A 330 13.82 21.74 -3.47
N ILE A 331 14.29 22.25 -2.33
CA ILE A 331 13.48 22.35 -1.10
C ILE A 331 12.83 23.74 -1.03
N LYS A 332 11.52 23.81 -0.75
CA LYS A 332 10.79 25.08 -0.66
C LYS A 332 11.31 25.93 0.51
N ASN A 333 11.21 27.25 0.37
CA ASN A 333 11.72 28.25 1.34
C ASN A 333 13.25 28.22 1.51
N THR A 334 13.98 27.59 0.59
CA THR A 334 15.44 27.66 0.49
C THR A 334 15.86 28.43 -0.77
N VAL A 335 17.15 28.72 -0.90
CA VAL A 335 17.70 29.34 -2.12
C VAL A 335 17.62 28.35 -3.27
N LEU A 336 17.28 28.81 -4.48
CA LEU A 336 17.27 27.95 -5.66
C LEU A 336 18.62 27.25 -5.85
N PRO A 337 18.63 25.92 -6.05
CA PRO A 337 19.87 25.16 -6.14
C PRO A 337 20.75 25.63 -7.30
N LYS A 338 22.04 25.83 -7.02
CA LYS A 338 23.06 26.11 -8.04
C LYS A 338 23.89 24.85 -8.31
N LEU A 339 24.03 24.48 -9.58
CA LEU A 339 24.96 23.47 -10.03
C LEU A 339 26.31 24.12 -10.33
N PRO A 340 27.40 23.76 -9.65
CA PRO A 340 28.71 24.30 -9.95
C PRO A 340 29.19 23.84 -11.33
N ALA A 341 29.95 24.69 -12.04
CA ALA A 341 30.39 24.47 -13.43
C ALA A 341 31.03 23.09 -13.67
N ARG A 342 31.85 22.60 -12.73
CA ARG A 342 32.52 21.30 -12.83
C ARG A 342 31.59 20.08 -12.78
N LEU A 343 30.35 20.26 -12.30
CA LEU A 343 29.34 19.20 -12.27
C LEU A 343 28.36 19.33 -13.43
N LEU A 344 28.47 20.35 -14.28
CA LEU A 344 27.65 20.49 -15.49
C LEU A 344 28.18 19.53 -16.56
N PRO A 345 27.44 18.47 -16.94
CA PRO A 345 27.89 17.55 -17.97
C PRO A 345 27.91 18.21 -19.35
N LYS A 346 28.66 17.62 -20.28
CA LYS A 346 28.70 18.05 -21.68
C LYS A 346 27.33 17.95 -22.36
N ALA A 347 27.09 18.77 -23.38
CA ALA A 347 25.91 18.67 -24.22
C ALA A 347 25.89 17.33 -24.96
N TRP A 348 24.73 16.67 -25.00
CA TRP A 348 24.53 15.41 -25.71
C TRP A 348 23.90 15.64 -27.09
N GLY A 349 24.46 15.00 -28.11
CA GLY A 349 23.90 15.01 -29.47
C GLY A 349 23.95 16.36 -30.20
N VAL A 350 24.48 17.41 -29.56
CA VAL A 350 24.58 18.75 -30.14
C VAL A 350 25.89 19.45 -29.73
N PRO A 351 26.32 20.48 -30.46
CA PRO A 351 27.56 21.20 -30.15
C PRO A 351 27.56 21.86 -28.75
N GLN A 352 28.73 21.92 -28.11
CA GLN A 352 28.88 22.34 -26.71
C GLN A 352 28.56 23.84 -26.50
N GLU A 353 28.81 24.67 -27.51
CA GLU A 353 28.54 26.10 -27.51
C GLU A 353 27.05 26.42 -27.31
N LEU A 354 26.15 25.50 -27.64
CA LEU A 354 24.71 25.67 -27.46
C LEU A 354 24.30 25.71 -25.99
N ILE A 355 25.13 25.22 -25.05
CA ILE A 355 24.83 25.33 -23.62
C ILE A 355 24.57 26.79 -23.24
N ARG A 356 25.40 27.73 -23.70
CA ARG A 356 25.25 29.16 -23.38
C ARG A 356 24.02 29.80 -24.03
N LYS A 357 23.50 29.18 -25.10
CA LYS A 357 22.30 29.65 -25.81
C LYS A 357 21.03 29.27 -25.05
N TYR A 358 20.96 28.06 -24.49
CA TYR A 358 19.75 27.54 -23.86
C TYR A 358 19.80 27.56 -22.32
N ILE A 359 20.99 27.70 -21.71
CA ILE A 359 21.18 27.76 -20.26
C ILE A 359 21.87 29.08 -19.92
N LYS A 360 21.23 29.85 -19.04
CA LYS A 360 21.86 31.02 -18.43
C LYS A 360 22.91 30.56 -17.41
N LEU A 361 24.18 30.77 -17.72
CA LEU A 361 25.30 30.56 -16.80
C LEU A 361 25.56 31.83 -15.98
N GLU A 362 25.92 31.65 -14.72
CA GLU A 362 26.38 32.70 -13.82
C GLU A 362 27.86 33.03 -14.11
N SER A 363 28.39 34.10 -13.50
CA SER A 363 29.77 34.57 -13.73
C SER A 363 30.84 33.54 -13.34
N ASP A 364 30.54 32.67 -12.38
CA ASP A 364 31.41 31.55 -11.95
C ASP A 364 31.21 30.28 -12.80
N GLY A 365 30.42 30.36 -13.88
CA GLY A 365 30.06 29.23 -14.75
C GLY A 365 29.04 28.27 -14.16
N SER A 366 28.53 28.53 -12.94
CA SER A 366 27.44 27.75 -12.36
C SER A 366 26.12 27.99 -13.10
N CYS A 367 25.15 27.09 -12.94
CA CYS A 367 23.80 27.28 -13.44
C CYS A 367 22.76 27.07 -12.34
N VAL A 368 21.71 27.88 -12.34
CA VAL A 368 20.59 27.69 -11.41
C VAL A 368 19.70 26.57 -11.94
N ILE A 369 19.54 25.51 -11.15
CA ILE A 369 18.65 24.39 -11.44
C ILE A 369 17.27 24.69 -10.87
N ALA A 370 16.26 24.24 -11.60
CA ALA A 370 14.85 24.38 -11.27
C ALA A 370 14.39 25.85 -11.28
N GLY A 371 13.10 26.02 -11.50
CA GLY A 371 12.42 27.30 -11.39
C GLY A 371 11.86 27.50 -9.98
N ASP A 372 11.35 28.70 -9.74
CA ASP A 372 10.55 29.08 -8.57
C ASP A 372 9.03 29.04 -8.85
N ARG A 373 8.65 28.63 -10.07
CA ARG A 373 7.25 28.60 -10.53
C ARG A 373 6.60 27.25 -10.30
N SER A 374 6.30 26.94 -9.04
CA SER A 374 5.53 25.73 -8.70
C SER A 374 4.07 25.84 -9.19
N LEU A 375 3.50 24.70 -9.59
CA LEU A 375 2.07 24.59 -9.76
C LEU A 375 1.40 24.60 -8.37
N GLN A 376 0.32 25.36 -8.20
CA GLN A 376 -0.35 25.44 -6.90
C GLN A 376 -1.12 24.16 -6.59
N ASP A 377 -0.95 23.63 -5.38
CA ASP A 377 -1.65 22.42 -4.93
C ASP A 377 -3.17 22.53 -5.04
N LYS A 378 -3.74 23.71 -4.73
CA LYS A 378 -5.18 23.97 -4.88
C LYS A 378 -5.65 23.77 -6.32
N TYR A 379 -4.87 24.20 -7.31
CA TYR A 379 -5.20 23.99 -8.72
C TYR A 379 -5.06 22.53 -9.09
N LEU A 380 -3.97 21.88 -8.67
CA LEU A 380 -3.72 20.46 -8.93
C LEU A 380 -4.85 19.57 -8.38
N MET A 381 -5.32 19.82 -7.16
CA MET A 381 -6.43 19.08 -6.58
C MET A 381 -7.75 19.29 -7.33
N ARG A 382 -8.03 20.51 -7.79
CA ARG A 382 -9.22 20.76 -8.63
C ARG A 382 -9.13 20.00 -9.97
N LEU A 383 -7.96 20.02 -10.59
CA LEU A 383 -7.70 19.29 -11.83
C LEU A 383 -7.88 17.79 -11.63
N VAL A 384 -7.33 17.23 -10.56
CA VAL A 384 -7.47 15.82 -10.20
C VAL A 384 -8.94 15.45 -9.99
N ASN A 385 -9.69 16.20 -9.19
CA ASN A 385 -11.10 15.93 -8.96
C ASN A 385 -11.90 15.94 -10.27
N ALA A 386 -11.62 16.88 -11.17
CA ALA A 386 -12.25 16.92 -12.49
C ALA A 386 -11.90 15.66 -13.33
N MET A 387 -10.66 15.16 -13.26
CA MET A 387 -10.28 13.92 -13.94
C MET A 387 -10.89 12.67 -13.29
N GLU A 388 -11.07 12.66 -11.96
CA GLU A 388 -11.77 11.59 -11.24
C GLU A 388 -13.23 11.46 -11.68
N GLU A 389 -13.93 12.58 -11.90
CA GLU A 389 -15.29 12.58 -12.46
C GLU A 389 -15.31 11.91 -13.85
N VAL A 390 -14.41 12.29 -14.75
CA VAL A 390 -14.31 11.67 -16.09
C VAL A 390 -13.95 10.19 -16.01
N PHE A 391 -13.05 9.81 -15.11
CA PHE A 391 -12.69 8.41 -14.89
C PHE A 391 -13.90 7.61 -14.40
N MET A 392 -14.65 8.15 -13.43
CA MET A 392 -15.87 7.54 -12.91
C MET A 392 -16.92 7.38 -14.00
N ASP A 393 -17.16 8.40 -14.83
CA ASP A 393 -18.13 8.34 -15.92
C ASP A 393 -17.74 7.29 -16.98
N ARG A 394 -16.43 7.16 -17.25
CA ARG A 394 -15.91 6.24 -18.26
C ARG A 394 -15.89 4.78 -17.80
N HIS A 395 -15.49 4.53 -16.55
CA HIS A 395 -15.25 3.18 -16.04
C HIS A 395 -16.35 2.68 -15.10
N GLY A 396 -17.24 3.57 -14.60
CA GLY A 396 -18.26 3.23 -13.61
C GLY A 396 -17.72 2.96 -12.20
N ILE A 397 -16.44 3.24 -11.97
CA ILE A 397 -15.73 2.98 -10.71
C ILE A 397 -14.76 4.11 -10.39
N HIS A 398 -14.68 4.49 -9.12
CA HIS A 398 -13.82 5.57 -8.67
C HIS A 398 -12.35 5.11 -8.59
N PRO A 399 -11.37 5.92 -9.03
CA PRO A 399 -9.95 5.53 -9.04
C PRO A 399 -9.40 5.19 -7.65
N SER A 400 -9.92 5.83 -6.58
CA SER A 400 -9.53 5.48 -5.21
C SER A 400 -9.93 4.07 -4.81
N LEU A 401 -11.05 3.56 -5.35
CA LEU A 401 -11.48 2.18 -5.11
C LEU A 401 -10.62 1.20 -5.90
N VAL A 402 -10.23 1.55 -7.13
CA VAL A 402 -9.27 0.76 -7.91
C VAL A 402 -7.94 0.64 -7.16
N ALA A 403 -7.43 1.74 -6.59
CA ALA A 403 -6.23 1.73 -5.76
C ALA A 403 -6.36 0.83 -4.51
N ASP A 404 -7.55 0.80 -3.89
CA ASP A 404 -7.81 -0.10 -2.77
C ASP A 404 -7.86 -1.57 -3.21
N VAL A 405 -8.43 -1.88 -4.38
CA VAL A 405 -8.42 -3.23 -4.96
C VAL A 405 -6.99 -3.68 -5.26
N HIS A 406 -6.16 -2.79 -5.83
CA HIS A 406 -4.73 -3.07 -6.02
C HIS A 406 -4.04 -3.44 -4.69
N GLN A 407 -4.26 -2.64 -3.65
CA GLN A 407 -3.65 -2.83 -2.33
C GLN A 407 -4.10 -4.10 -1.62
N TYR A 408 -5.41 -4.35 -1.57
CA TYR A 408 -6.01 -5.37 -0.70
C TYR A 408 -6.37 -6.67 -1.42
N VAL A 409 -6.43 -6.68 -2.75
CA VAL A 409 -6.73 -7.91 -3.52
C VAL A 409 -5.48 -8.38 -4.25
N TYR A 410 -4.89 -7.53 -5.10
CA TYR A 410 -3.78 -7.94 -5.97
C TYR A 410 -2.46 -8.12 -5.24
N ARG A 411 -2.03 -7.15 -4.43
CA ARG A 411 -0.75 -7.26 -3.69
C ARG A 411 -0.67 -8.51 -2.81
N ARG A 412 -1.80 -9.05 -2.35
CA ARG A 412 -1.87 -10.30 -1.57
C ARG A 412 -1.45 -11.52 -2.37
N THR A 413 -1.69 -11.52 -3.69
CA THR A 413 -1.39 -12.65 -4.58
C THR A 413 0.09 -12.75 -4.95
N GLY A 414 0.90 -11.75 -4.59
CA GLY A 414 2.33 -11.69 -4.93
C GLY A 414 2.61 -11.35 -6.40
N VAL A 415 1.57 -11.03 -7.18
CA VAL A 415 1.73 -10.59 -8.57
C VAL A 415 2.28 -9.15 -8.58
N ILE A 416 3.46 -8.98 -9.16
CA ILE A 416 4.15 -7.70 -9.29
C ILE A 416 4.01 -7.23 -10.74
N GLY A 417 3.76 -5.93 -10.94
CA GLY A 417 3.72 -5.32 -12.28
C GLY A 417 2.39 -5.47 -13.02
N VAL A 418 1.29 -5.67 -12.30
CA VAL A 418 -0.07 -5.69 -12.91
C VAL A 418 -0.40 -4.32 -13.47
N GLN A 419 -0.88 -4.28 -14.70
CA GLN A 419 -1.24 -3.03 -15.36
C GLN A 419 -2.46 -2.38 -14.70
N PRO A 420 -2.49 -1.04 -14.54
CA PRO A 420 -3.62 -0.34 -13.93
C PRO A 420 -4.97 -0.62 -14.61
N GLU A 421 -4.97 -0.84 -15.92
CA GLU A 421 -6.15 -1.19 -16.72
C GLU A 421 -6.75 -2.54 -16.31
N GLU A 422 -5.91 -3.55 -16.08
CA GLU A 422 -6.35 -4.88 -15.63
C GLU A 422 -6.99 -4.81 -14.24
N VAL A 423 -6.37 -4.04 -13.33
CA VAL A 423 -6.93 -3.83 -11.99
C VAL A 423 -8.25 -3.05 -12.06
N THR A 424 -8.36 -2.08 -12.97
CA THR A 424 -9.59 -1.30 -13.16
C THR A 424 -10.74 -2.19 -13.62
N GLU A 425 -10.52 -3.04 -14.63
CA GLU A 425 -11.56 -3.96 -15.12
C GLU A 425 -11.93 -5.03 -14.09
N ALA A 426 -10.95 -5.57 -13.36
CA ALA A 426 -11.21 -6.51 -12.27
C ALA A 426 -12.01 -5.86 -11.14
N ALA A 427 -11.64 -4.65 -10.73
CA ALA A 427 -12.35 -3.88 -9.71
C ALA A 427 -13.80 -3.59 -10.13
N LYS A 428 -14.01 -3.16 -11.38
CA LYS A 428 -15.34 -2.93 -11.96
C LYS A 428 -16.20 -4.20 -11.91
N LYS A 429 -15.64 -5.33 -12.34
CA LYS A 429 -16.31 -6.64 -12.28
C LYS A 429 -16.69 -7.01 -10.84
N SER A 430 -15.77 -6.88 -9.89
CA SER A 430 -16.03 -7.20 -8.48
C SER A 430 -17.10 -6.30 -7.85
N VAL A 431 -17.22 -5.03 -8.27
CA VAL A 431 -18.31 -4.14 -7.86
C VAL A 431 -19.64 -4.58 -8.47
N MET A 432 -19.70 -4.82 -9.78
CA MET A 432 -20.92 -5.25 -10.47
C MET A 432 -21.49 -6.54 -9.88
N GLU A 433 -20.60 -7.45 -9.47
CA GLU A 433 -20.93 -8.72 -8.85
C GLU A 433 -21.14 -8.62 -7.32
N ASN A 434 -21.14 -7.44 -6.71
CA ASN A 434 -21.28 -7.25 -5.25
C ASN A 434 -20.26 -8.02 -4.37
N ARG A 435 -19.09 -8.34 -4.91
CA ARG A 435 -18.06 -9.11 -4.19
C ARG A 435 -17.26 -8.27 -3.19
N LEU A 436 -17.21 -6.95 -3.38
CA LEU A 436 -16.36 -6.07 -2.57
C LEU A 436 -17.07 -5.58 -1.30
N HIS A 437 -16.33 -5.63 -0.20
CA HIS A 437 -16.78 -5.22 1.12
C HIS A 437 -15.74 -4.35 1.83
N ARG A 438 -16.18 -3.30 2.52
CA ARG A 438 -15.36 -2.47 3.40
C ARG A 438 -15.52 -2.92 4.84
N CYS A 439 -14.42 -3.12 5.54
CA CYS A 439 -14.45 -3.30 6.98
C CYS A 439 -14.60 -1.96 7.71
N LEU A 440 -15.61 -1.82 8.56
CA LEU A 440 -15.86 -0.59 9.34
C LEU A 440 -14.89 -0.42 10.51
N ILE A 441 -14.21 -1.50 10.92
CA ILE A 441 -13.25 -1.49 12.03
C ILE A 441 -11.88 -1.02 11.55
N CYS A 442 -11.35 -1.62 10.49
CA CYS A 442 -9.98 -1.38 10.02
C CYS A 442 -9.88 -0.62 8.68
N GLY A 443 -11.00 -0.33 8.00
CA GLY A 443 -11.03 0.35 6.71
C GLY A 443 -10.56 -0.48 5.51
N ALA A 444 -10.07 -1.70 5.73
CA ALA A 444 -9.56 -2.57 4.67
C ALA A 444 -10.67 -3.04 3.74
N LEU A 445 -10.33 -3.18 2.45
CA LEU A 445 -11.19 -3.80 1.47
C LEU A 445 -11.04 -5.33 1.55
N SER A 446 -12.16 -6.04 1.50
CA SER A 446 -12.22 -7.51 1.45
C SER A 446 -13.08 -7.92 0.26
N GLU A 447 -12.64 -8.94 -0.47
CA GLU A 447 -13.39 -9.52 -1.57
C GLU A 447 -13.92 -10.89 -1.16
N LEU A 448 -15.21 -11.13 -1.40
CA LEU A 448 -15.83 -12.44 -1.31
C LEU A 448 -15.52 -13.20 -2.61
N HIS A 449 -14.38 -13.89 -2.62
CA HIS A 449 -13.95 -14.71 -3.74
C HIS A 449 -14.28 -16.19 -3.49
N VAL A 450 -14.99 -16.81 -4.44
CA VAL A 450 -15.28 -18.25 -4.42
C VAL A 450 -14.48 -18.88 -5.55
N PRO A 451 -13.55 -19.81 -5.25
CA PRO A 451 -12.73 -20.43 -6.28
C PRO A 451 -13.58 -21.19 -7.29
N SER A 452 -13.29 -21.03 -8.58
CA SER A 452 -14.10 -21.63 -9.66
C SER A 452 -14.06 -23.15 -9.62
N GLU A 453 -12.95 -23.74 -9.17
CA GLU A 453 -12.79 -25.18 -9.00
C GLU A 453 -13.70 -25.78 -7.91
N TRP A 454 -14.30 -24.97 -7.03
CA TRP A 454 -15.30 -25.45 -6.07
C TRP A 454 -16.69 -25.62 -6.68
N LEU A 455 -16.94 -24.94 -7.81
CA LEU A 455 -18.26 -24.73 -8.39
C LEU A 455 -18.57 -25.65 -9.57
N VAL A 456 -17.55 -26.28 -10.14
CA VAL A 456 -17.64 -27.23 -11.26
C VAL A 456 -17.87 -28.66 -10.76
N PRO A 457 -18.26 -29.64 -11.63
CA PRO A 457 -18.41 -31.03 -11.24
C PRO A 457 -17.10 -31.60 -10.66
N GLY A 458 -17.20 -32.30 -9.53
CA GLY A 458 -16.03 -32.74 -8.76
C GLY A 458 -15.53 -31.69 -7.75
N GLY A 459 -15.97 -30.44 -7.86
CA GLY A 459 -15.69 -29.36 -6.92
C GLY A 459 -16.40 -29.52 -5.58
N LYS A 460 -15.82 -28.91 -4.53
CA LYS A 460 -16.28 -29.05 -3.14
C LYS A 460 -17.76 -28.65 -2.95
N LEU A 461 -18.16 -27.48 -3.43
CA LEU A 461 -19.53 -26.97 -3.23
C LEU A 461 -20.52 -27.67 -4.16
N TYR A 462 -20.11 -27.95 -5.40
CA TYR A 462 -20.90 -28.71 -6.36
C TYR A 462 -21.26 -30.10 -5.81
N ASN A 463 -20.27 -30.85 -5.34
CA ASN A 463 -20.49 -32.19 -4.79
C ASN A 463 -21.36 -32.15 -3.53
N LEU A 464 -21.17 -31.13 -2.67
CA LEU A 464 -21.99 -30.94 -1.49
C LEU A 464 -23.46 -30.74 -1.87
N ALA A 465 -23.76 -29.79 -2.77
CA ALA A 465 -25.13 -29.57 -3.24
C ALA A 465 -25.76 -30.82 -3.86
N LYS A 466 -25.00 -31.54 -4.70
CA LYS A 466 -25.47 -32.77 -5.35
C LYS A 466 -25.72 -33.90 -4.35
N SER A 467 -24.85 -34.05 -3.35
CA SER A 467 -25.02 -35.07 -2.29
C SER A 467 -26.22 -34.78 -1.39
N THR A 468 -26.51 -33.50 -1.11
CA THR A 468 -27.60 -33.10 -0.21
C THR A 468 -28.95 -33.05 -0.92
N HIS A 469 -28.99 -32.69 -2.21
CA HIS A 469 -30.25 -32.45 -2.93
C HIS A 469 -30.49 -33.39 -4.12
N GLY A 470 -29.56 -34.29 -4.43
CA GLY A 470 -29.62 -35.15 -5.60
C GLY A 470 -29.32 -34.38 -6.88
N GLN A 471 -30.18 -34.52 -7.90
CA GLN A 471 -29.99 -33.80 -9.16
C GLN A 471 -30.18 -32.28 -8.98
N LEU A 472 -29.18 -31.51 -9.41
CA LEU A 472 -29.22 -30.06 -9.35
C LEU A 472 -30.22 -29.50 -10.37
N ARG A 473 -31.04 -28.56 -9.91
CA ARG A 473 -32.07 -27.85 -10.67
C ARG A 473 -31.76 -26.34 -10.73
N PRO A 474 -32.07 -25.68 -11.87
CA PRO A 474 -31.75 -24.25 -12.08
C PRO A 474 -32.68 -23.28 -11.32
N ASP A 475 -33.88 -23.71 -10.95
CA ASP A 475 -34.90 -22.92 -10.23
C ASP A 475 -34.68 -22.89 -8.71
N LYS A 476 -33.61 -23.53 -8.22
CA LYS A 476 -33.33 -23.67 -6.79
C LYS A 476 -32.02 -22.98 -6.41
N ASN A 477 -32.05 -22.29 -5.28
CA ASN A 477 -30.85 -21.76 -4.63
C ASN A 477 -30.26 -22.78 -3.65
N TYR A 478 -28.95 -22.94 -3.69
CA TYR A 478 -28.15 -23.82 -2.84
C TYR A 478 -27.37 -22.97 -1.85
N SER A 479 -27.73 -23.06 -0.57
CA SER A 479 -27.07 -22.30 0.49
C SER A 479 -25.96 -23.12 1.15
N PHE A 480 -24.80 -22.49 1.36
CA PHE A 480 -23.63 -23.06 2.02
C PHE A 480 -23.26 -22.19 3.24
N PRO A 481 -23.91 -22.39 4.40
CA PRO A 481 -23.74 -21.52 5.57
C PRO A 481 -22.30 -21.44 6.09
N LEU A 482 -21.54 -22.54 6.05
CA LEU A 482 -20.14 -22.55 6.48
C LEU A 482 -19.23 -21.69 5.59
N ASN A 483 -19.65 -21.43 4.36
CA ASN A 483 -18.94 -20.62 3.39
C ASN A 483 -19.57 -19.23 3.19
N ASN A 484 -20.77 -19.00 3.75
CA ASN A 484 -21.61 -17.82 3.55
C ASN A 484 -21.89 -17.51 2.07
N VAL A 485 -22.04 -18.57 1.26
CA VAL A 485 -22.29 -18.48 -0.18
C VAL A 485 -23.64 -19.11 -0.49
N VAL A 486 -24.40 -18.44 -1.35
CA VAL A 486 -25.60 -18.98 -1.99
C VAL A 486 -25.30 -19.08 -3.48
N CYS A 487 -25.60 -20.23 -4.09
CA CYS A 487 -25.42 -20.44 -5.53
C CYS A 487 -26.74 -20.82 -6.21
N SER A 488 -26.89 -20.45 -7.47
CA SER A 488 -27.83 -21.08 -8.41
C SER A 488 -27.08 -22.11 -9.27
N TYR A 489 -27.80 -22.92 -10.05
CA TYR A 489 -27.20 -23.91 -10.94
C TYR A 489 -27.44 -23.55 -12.41
N ASP A 490 -26.35 -23.48 -13.19
CA ASP A 490 -26.39 -23.29 -14.64
C ASP A 490 -26.32 -24.65 -15.36
N THR A 491 -27.45 -25.04 -15.95
CA THR A 491 -27.60 -26.31 -16.66
C THR A 491 -26.80 -26.39 -17.96
N GLN A 492 -26.52 -25.28 -18.63
CA GLN A 492 -25.80 -25.29 -19.91
C GLN A 492 -24.32 -25.53 -19.72
N ARG A 493 -23.75 -24.95 -18.65
CA ARG A 493 -22.33 -25.05 -18.33
C ARG A 493 -22.02 -26.16 -17.32
N ASP A 494 -23.05 -26.75 -16.72
CA ASP A 494 -22.97 -27.69 -15.61
C ASP A 494 -22.14 -27.15 -14.44
N ILE A 495 -22.44 -25.93 -13.97
CA ILE A 495 -21.72 -25.27 -12.88
C ILE A 495 -22.67 -24.63 -11.86
N LEU A 496 -22.21 -24.52 -10.63
CA LEU A 496 -22.81 -23.62 -9.65
C LEU A 496 -22.37 -22.17 -9.92
N VAL A 497 -23.32 -21.24 -9.91
CA VAL A 497 -23.07 -19.81 -10.07
C VAL A 497 -23.38 -19.11 -8.75
N PRO A 498 -22.39 -18.49 -8.07
CA PRO A 498 -22.65 -17.75 -6.84
C PRO A 498 -23.57 -16.56 -7.07
N ASP A 499 -24.61 -16.45 -6.26
CA ASP A 499 -25.42 -15.24 -6.11
C ASP A 499 -24.86 -14.40 -4.97
N TYR A 500 -24.03 -13.44 -5.32
CA TYR A 500 -23.38 -12.54 -4.37
C TYR A 500 -24.30 -11.47 -3.77
N LYS A 501 -25.56 -11.35 -4.22
CA LYS A 501 -26.56 -10.53 -3.53
C LYS A 501 -27.14 -11.26 -2.33
N LEU A 502 -27.19 -12.59 -2.40
CA LEU A 502 -27.67 -13.46 -1.33
C LEU A 502 -26.53 -14.02 -0.47
N SER A 503 -25.29 -13.97 -0.98
CA SER A 503 -24.08 -14.33 -0.24
C SER A 503 -23.58 -13.14 0.58
N ALA A 504 -22.96 -13.41 1.72
CA ALA A 504 -22.45 -12.38 2.62
C ALA A 504 -21.04 -12.70 3.08
N LEU A 505 -20.21 -11.68 3.28
CA LEU A 505 -18.96 -11.85 4.02
C LEU A 505 -19.24 -11.56 5.50
N ASN A 506 -19.01 -12.53 6.39
CA ASN A 506 -19.30 -12.33 7.82
C ASN A 506 -18.11 -11.75 8.60
N THR A 507 -16.88 -11.89 8.08
CA THR A 507 -15.67 -11.39 8.74
C THR A 507 -14.72 -10.78 7.73
N CYS A 508 -14.00 -9.74 8.15
CA CYS A 508 -12.97 -9.12 7.35
C CYS A 508 -11.79 -10.08 7.13
N ASN A 509 -11.29 -10.17 5.90
CA ASN A 509 -10.13 -10.99 5.56
C ASN A 509 -8.82 -10.54 6.21
N TRP A 510 -8.80 -9.34 6.83
CA TRP A 510 -7.60 -8.71 7.38
C TRP A 510 -7.61 -8.59 8.89
N CYS A 511 -8.71 -8.15 9.48
CA CYS A 511 -8.82 -7.95 10.92
C CYS A 511 -9.72 -8.97 11.61
N HIS A 512 -10.37 -9.86 10.83
CA HIS A 512 -11.40 -10.81 11.28
C HIS A 512 -12.59 -10.17 12.03
N GLY A 513 -12.70 -8.85 11.97
CA GLY A 513 -13.84 -8.11 12.50
C GLY A 513 -15.12 -8.43 11.74
N THR A 514 -16.24 -8.47 12.45
CA THR A 514 -17.57 -8.85 11.92
C THR A 514 -18.30 -7.70 11.22
N SER A 515 -17.86 -6.47 11.41
CA SER A 515 -18.45 -5.29 10.76
C SER A 515 -17.87 -5.07 9.37
N VAL A 516 -18.42 -5.77 8.38
CA VAL A 516 -18.13 -5.58 6.95
C VAL A 516 -19.40 -5.22 6.20
N ARG A 517 -19.27 -4.32 5.21
CA ARG A 517 -20.38 -3.78 4.43
C ARG A 517 -20.05 -3.73 2.96
N HIS A 518 -21.04 -3.96 2.10
CA HIS A 518 -20.87 -3.78 0.66
C HIS A 518 -20.47 -2.35 0.33
N ILE A 519 -19.81 -2.20 -0.81
CA ILE A 519 -19.43 -0.89 -1.35
C ILE A 519 -19.99 -0.69 -2.75
N ARG A 520 -20.25 0.57 -3.09
CA ARG A 520 -20.64 0.98 -4.45
C ARG A 520 -19.41 1.33 -5.28
N GLY A 521 -19.60 1.45 -6.60
CA GLY A 521 -18.51 1.82 -7.53
C GLY A 521 -17.84 3.17 -7.22
N ASN A 522 -18.57 4.12 -6.63
CA ASN A 522 -18.00 5.40 -6.18
C ASN A 522 -17.20 5.30 -4.85
N GLY A 523 -17.02 4.09 -4.30
CA GLY A 523 -16.34 3.85 -3.03
C GLY A 523 -17.20 4.07 -1.78
N SER A 524 -18.44 4.53 -1.91
CA SER A 524 -19.35 4.71 -0.77
C SER A 524 -19.76 3.37 -0.16
N VAL A 525 -19.85 3.35 1.17
CA VAL A 525 -20.22 2.17 1.94
C VAL A 525 -21.73 2.09 2.05
N VAL A 526 -22.29 0.89 1.86
CA VAL A 526 -23.71 0.61 2.08
C VAL A 526 -23.90 0.28 3.56
N TYR A 527 -24.04 1.32 4.38
CA TYR A 527 -24.25 1.19 5.81
C TYR A 527 -25.62 0.60 6.16
N LEU A 528 -25.67 -0.02 7.34
CA LEU A 528 -26.87 -0.46 8.03
C LEU A 528 -27.09 0.39 9.28
N ASP A 529 -28.33 0.44 9.76
CA ASP A 529 -28.68 1.19 10.97
C ASP A 529 -27.82 0.73 12.17
N GLY A 530 -27.23 1.70 12.86
CA GLY A 530 -26.30 1.51 13.97
C GLY A 530 -24.83 1.52 13.57
N ASP A 531 -24.51 1.36 12.28
CA ASP A 531 -23.12 1.35 11.81
C ASP A 531 -22.39 2.63 12.17
N ARG A 532 -21.17 2.48 12.68
CA ARG A 532 -20.23 3.59 12.76
C ARG A 532 -19.79 3.99 11.35
N THR A 533 -19.95 5.26 11.01
CA THR A 533 -19.52 5.85 9.75
C THR A 533 -18.08 6.37 9.85
N ASN A 534 -17.54 6.83 8.72
CA ASN A 534 -16.22 7.49 8.68
C ASN A 534 -16.28 8.98 9.04
N THR A 535 -17.48 9.55 9.21
CA THR A 535 -17.66 10.96 9.56
C THR A 535 -17.40 11.16 11.05
N ARG A 536 -16.62 12.19 11.40
CA ARG A 536 -16.38 12.51 12.81
C ARG A 536 -17.61 13.16 13.43
N SER A 537 -17.91 12.74 14.66
CA SER A 537 -18.80 13.49 15.51
C SER A 537 -18.02 14.65 16.16
N GLN A 538 -18.60 15.84 16.19
CA GLN A 538 -18.04 17.02 16.87
C GLN A 538 -18.61 17.17 18.30
N GLY A 539 -19.46 16.23 18.73
CA GLY A 539 -20.19 16.29 20.00
C GLY A 539 -20.92 14.98 20.31
N GLY A 540 -22.00 15.05 21.10
CA GLY A 540 -22.81 13.90 21.47
C GLY A 540 -22.30 13.11 22.69
N LYS A 541 -23.18 12.25 23.21
CA LYS A 541 -22.98 11.38 24.38
C LYS A 541 -22.45 9.99 24.03
N CYS A 542 -22.47 9.56 22.76
CA CYS A 542 -21.94 8.25 22.36
C CYS A 542 -20.45 8.07 22.66
N GLY A 543 -19.64 9.14 22.55
CA GLY A 543 -18.23 9.12 22.93
C GLY A 543 -17.31 8.28 22.04
N CYS A 544 -17.82 7.62 20.98
CA CYS A 544 -17.00 6.81 20.07
C CYS A 544 -16.15 7.64 19.09
N GLY A 545 -16.43 8.95 18.98
CA GLY A 545 -15.73 9.93 18.14
C GLY A 545 -16.19 9.99 16.67
N PHE A 546 -17.20 9.19 16.29
CA PHE A 546 -17.72 9.10 14.93
C PHE A 546 -19.24 9.17 14.92
N LYS A 547 -19.81 9.53 13.77
CA LYS A 547 -21.24 9.48 13.55
C LYS A 547 -21.72 8.06 13.26
N HIS A 548 -22.99 7.79 13.54
CA HIS A 548 -23.69 6.55 13.31
C HIS A 548 -24.70 6.70 12.18
N TYR A 549 -24.78 5.70 11.31
CA TYR A 549 -25.76 5.67 10.25
C TYR A 549 -27.10 5.19 10.78
N TRP A 550 -28.19 5.87 10.41
CA TRP A 550 -29.56 5.43 10.67
C TRP A 550 -30.53 6.01 9.64
N GLU A 551 -31.35 5.17 9.01
CA GLU A 551 -32.40 5.56 8.05
C GLU A 551 -31.92 6.59 6.99
N GLY A 552 -30.71 6.42 6.45
CA GLY A 552 -30.17 7.31 5.42
C GLY A 552 -29.49 8.58 5.91
N LYS A 553 -29.39 8.79 7.23
CA LYS A 553 -28.74 9.96 7.85
C LYS A 553 -27.61 9.54 8.79
N GLU A 554 -26.76 10.50 9.13
CA GLU A 554 -25.67 10.32 10.10
C GLU A 554 -25.94 11.13 11.38
N TYR A 555 -25.89 10.44 12.51
CA TYR A 555 -26.17 10.97 13.85
C TYR A 555 -24.92 10.93 14.72
N ASP A 556 -24.73 11.91 15.59
CA ASP A 556 -23.65 11.92 16.58
C ASP A 556 -23.87 10.84 17.67
N ASN A 557 -25.12 10.45 17.90
CA ASN A 557 -25.52 9.45 18.89
C ASN A 557 -26.26 8.26 18.26
N LEU A 558 -26.27 7.16 19.00
CA LEU A 558 -27.18 6.05 18.74
C LEU A 558 -28.54 6.36 19.38
N PRO A 559 -29.65 5.92 18.75
CA PRO A 559 -30.96 6.15 19.33
C PRO A 559 -31.14 5.33 20.59
N GLU A 560 -32.02 5.80 21.46
CA GLU A 560 -32.60 4.98 22.51
C GLU A 560 -33.79 4.21 21.93
N ALA A 561 -33.92 2.94 22.27
CA ALA A 561 -35.07 2.14 21.84
C ALA A 561 -35.98 1.83 23.01
N PHE A 562 -37.27 2.04 22.82
CA PHE A 562 -38.29 1.57 23.75
C PHE A 562 -39.49 1.00 22.99
N PRO A 563 -40.05 -0.13 23.46
CA PRO A 563 -41.25 -0.69 22.88
C PRO A 563 -42.46 0.15 23.27
N ILE A 564 -43.37 0.37 22.33
CA ILE A 564 -44.69 0.96 22.56
C ILE A 564 -45.78 -0.02 22.13
N THR A 565 -46.93 0.06 22.79
CA THR A 565 -48.14 -0.67 22.37
C THR A 565 -49.19 0.35 21.98
N LEU A 566 -49.66 0.27 20.74
CA LEU A 566 -50.67 1.15 20.17
C LEU A 566 -51.98 0.38 20.04
N GLU A 567 -53.05 0.91 20.64
CA GLU A 567 -54.38 0.33 20.58
C GLU A 567 -55.39 1.35 20.04
N TRP A 568 -56.03 0.99 18.93
CA TRP A 568 -57.05 1.79 18.26
C TRP A 568 -58.04 0.88 17.51
N GLY A 569 -59.34 1.13 17.67
CA GLY A 569 -60.39 0.41 16.93
C GLY A 569 -60.37 -1.12 17.08
N GLY A 570 -59.96 -1.65 18.26
CA GLY A 570 -59.84 -3.09 18.51
C GLY A 570 -58.58 -3.75 17.92
N ARG A 571 -57.72 -2.98 17.24
CA ARG A 571 -56.43 -3.45 16.73
C ARG A 571 -55.31 -3.04 17.69
N VAL A 572 -54.45 -3.99 18.04
CA VAL A 572 -53.27 -3.77 18.89
C VAL A 572 -52.01 -3.98 18.06
N VAL A 573 -51.11 -3.01 18.08
CA VAL A 573 -49.82 -3.06 17.39
C VAL A 573 -48.70 -2.84 18.40
N ARG A 574 -47.67 -3.67 18.35
CA ARG A 574 -46.43 -3.49 19.10
C ARG A 574 -45.34 -3.02 18.14
N GLU A 575 -44.64 -1.97 18.52
CA GLU A 575 -43.58 -1.37 17.69
C GLU A 575 -42.45 -0.87 18.59
N THR A 576 -41.23 -0.82 18.06
CA THR A 576 -40.09 -0.22 18.76
C THR A 576 -39.84 1.19 18.21
N VAL A 577 -39.85 2.17 19.11
CA VAL A 577 -39.50 3.56 18.76
C VAL A 577 -38.01 3.76 18.96
N TYR A 578 -37.35 4.28 17.93
CA TYR A 578 -35.96 4.74 17.98
C TYR A 578 -35.94 6.26 18.17
N TRP A 579 -35.32 6.70 19.26
CA TRP A 579 -35.39 8.06 19.75
C TRP A 579 -34.01 8.70 19.83
N PHE A 580 -33.78 9.72 19.00
CA PHE A 580 -32.53 10.46 18.91
C PHE A 580 -32.58 11.71 19.79
N GLN A 581 -31.55 11.90 20.61
CA GLN A 581 -31.34 13.09 21.43
C GLN A 581 -29.86 13.41 21.55
N TYR A 582 -29.56 14.66 21.96
CA TYR A 582 -28.21 15.16 22.20
C TYR A 582 -27.36 15.28 20.94
N GLU A 583 -28.00 15.43 19.78
CA GLU A 583 -27.32 15.72 18.52
C GLU A 583 -26.76 17.15 18.52
N THR A 584 -25.58 17.33 17.91
CA THR A 584 -24.97 18.66 17.77
C THR A 584 -25.79 19.53 16.83
N ASP A 585 -26.41 18.91 15.81
CA ASP A 585 -27.45 19.53 14.99
C ASP A 585 -28.82 19.23 15.60
N PRO A 586 -29.51 20.24 16.20
CA PRO A 586 -30.78 20.00 16.87
C PRO A 586 -31.89 19.50 15.94
N THR A 587 -31.76 19.70 14.62
CA THR A 587 -32.75 19.23 13.63
C THR A 587 -32.75 17.71 13.46
N LEU A 588 -31.71 17.02 13.93
CA LEU A 588 -31.60 15.57 13.93
C LEU A 588 -32.25 14.94 15.18
N ASN A 589 -32.52 15.71 16.23
CA ASN A 589 -33.23 15.18 17.40
C ASN A 589 -34.65 14.74 17.02
N SER A 590 -35.13 13.65 17.61
CA SER A 590 -36.47 13.13 17.35
C SER A 590 -37.53 14.15 17.79
N ASN A 591 -38.46 14.45 16.88
CA ASN A 591 -39.67 15.22 17.18
C ASN A 591 -40.81 14.26 17.49
N VAL A 592 -41.48 14.47 18.63
CA VAL A 592 -42.54 13.56 19.10
C VAL A 592 -43.73 13.47 18.14
N TYR A 593 -44.12 14.59 17.51
CA TYR A 593 -45.23 14.61 16.57
C TYR A 593 -44.86 13.92 15.26
N ASP A 594 -43.64 14.13 14.74
CA ASP A 594 -43.18 13.47 13.52
C ASP A 594 -43.10 11.96 13.70
N VAL A 595 -42.57 11.50 14.84
CA VAL A 595 -42.48 10.07 15.18
C VAL A 595 -43.89 9.48 15.33
N ALA A 596 -44.78 10.15 16.06
CA ALA A 596 -46.17 9.70 16.23
C ALA A 596 -46.91 9.63 14.89
N MET A 597 -46.77 10.64 14.03
CA MET A 597 -47.41 10.67 12.72
C MET A 597 -46.91 9.55 11.80
N LYS A 598 -45.61 9.27 11.80
CA LYS A 598 -45.02 8.13 11.05
C LYS A 598 -45.59 6.79 11.54
N LEU A 599 -45.70 6.60 12.85
CA LEU A 599 -46.25 5.37 13.44
C LEU A 599 -47.73 5.17 13.07
N VAL A 600 -48.53 6.24 13.17
CA VAL A 600 -49.95 6.21 12.79
C VAL A 600 -50.09 5.92 11.30
N THR A 601 -49.32 6.61 10.44
CA THR A 601 -49.36 6.38 8.98
C THR A 601 -48.97 4.96 8.61
N LYS A 602 -47.94 4.39 9.27
CA LYS A 602 -47.45 3.03 8.99
C LYS A 602 -48.47 1.96 9.36
N HIS A 603 -49.10 2.08 10.52
CA HIS A 603 -49.91 1.01 11.10
C HIS A 603 -51.43 1.22 10.95
N PHE A 604 -51.86 2.46 10.79
CA PHE A 604 -53.26 2.88 10.64
C PHE A 604 -53.43 3.82 9.42
N PRO A 605 -53.08 3.37 8.19
CA PRO A 605 -53.04 4.22 7.00
C PRO A 605 -54.38 4.84 6.58
N GLY A 606 -55.51 4.38 7.14
CA GLY A 606 -56.86 4.91 6.92
C GLY A 606 -57.35 5.92 7.96
N GLU A 607 -56.60 6.13 9.05
CA GLU A 607 -56.95 7.05 10.15
C GLU A 607 -56.24 8.41 10.01
N PHE A 608 -55.83 8.75 8.78
CA PHE A 608 -55.08 9.97 8.46
C PHE A 608 -55.89 11.22 8.85
N GLY A 609 -55.41 11.97 9.85
CA GLY A 609 -56.09 13.15 10.39
C GLY A 609 -56.82 12.96 11.73
N SER A 610 -56.77 11.76 12.33
CA SER A 610 -57.27 11.56 13.70
C SER A 610 -56.32 12.22 14.72
N GLU A 611 -56.57 13.50 15.03
CA GLU A 611 -55.81 14.26 16.04
C GLU A 611 -55.80 13.53 17.39
N ILE A 612 -56.90 12.84 17.73
CA ILE A 612 -57.05 12.08 18.97
C ILE A 612 -56.08 10.89 19.01
N LEU A 613 -55.98 10.12 17.92
CA LEU A 613 -55.07 8.98 17.84
C LEU A 613 -53.61 9.46 17.88
N VAL A 614 -53.27 10.49 17.12
CA VAL A 614 -51.91 11.07 17.12
C VAL A 614 -51.57 11.58 18.52
N GLN A 615 -52.46 12.30 19.19
CA GLN A 615 -52.24 12.79 20.55
C GLN A 615 -52.06 11.65 21.56
N LYS A 616 -52.80 10.55 21.40
CA LYS A 616 -52.63 9.36 22.24
C LYS A 616 -51.22 8.76 22.07
N VAL A 617 -50.74 8.63 20.83
CA VAL A 617 -49.38 8.15 20.54
C VAL A 617 -48.31 9.11 21.06
N VAL A 618 -48.50 10.43 20.88
CA VAL A 618 -47.60 11.47 21.41
C VAL A 618 -47.47 11.35 22.92
N ASN A 619 -48.58 11.24 23.65
CA ASN A 619 -48.58 11.11 25.11
C ASN A 619 -47.84 9.85 25.56
N THR A 620 -48.00 8.72 24.85
CA THR A 620 -47.27 7.49 25.12
C THR A 620 -45.76 7.67 24.92
N ILE A 621 -45.33 8.30 23.82
CA ILE A 621 -43.90 8.57 23.57
C ILE A 621 -43.33 9.52 24.63
N LEU A 622 -44.03 10.61 24.95
CA LEU A 622 -43.60 11.56 25.98
C LEU A 622 -43.41 10.86 27.33
N HIS A 623 -44.31 9.96 27.72
CA HIS A 623 -44.18 9.20 28.96
C HIS A 623 -42.90 8.36 29.02
N HIS A 624 -42.51 7.72 27.90
CA HIS A 624 -41.26 6.95 27.82
C HIS A 624 -40.00 7.82 27.78
N THR A 625 -40.08 8.99 27.14
CA THR A 625 -38.93 9.91 26.97
C THR A 625 -38.75 10.88 28.14
N ALA A 626 -39.74 11.01 29.03
CA ALA A 626 -39.70 11.81 30.25
C ALA A 626 -38.81 11.14 31.31
N LYS A 627 -37.50 11.09 31.06
CA LYS A 627 -36.52 10.54 31.99
C LYS A 627 -36.40 11.39 33.25
N LYS A 628 -36.18 10.74 34.39
CA LYS A 628 -35.97 11.38 35.70
C LYS A 628 -34.59 12.07 35.85
N ASN A 629 -33.60 11.74 35.01
CA ASN A 629 -32.27 12.32 35.07
C ASN A 629 -31.72 12.62 33.65
N PRO A 630 -31.43 13.89 33.29
CA PRO A 630 -31.02 14.28 31.94
C PRO A 630 -29.62 13.79 31.53
N ASP A 631 -28.82 13.27 32.47
CA ASP A 631 -27.48 12.74 32.20
C ASP A 631 -27.48 11.26 31.77
N GLU A 632 -28.57 10.54 31.99
CA GLU A 632 -28.67 9.10 31.67
C GLU A 632 -28.89 8.87 30.17
N TYR A 633 -27.91 8.25 29.50
CA TYR A 633 -27.94 7.91 28.07
C TYR A 633 -27.76 6.40 27.90
N ASN A 634 -28.81 5.73 27.45
CA ASN A 634 -28.91 4.26 27.33
C ASN A 634 -29.23 3.90 25.86
N PRO A 635 -28.25 3.96 24.96
CA PRO A 635 -28.46 3.70 23.54
C PRO A 635 -28.78 2.23 23.26
N VAL A 636 -29.32 1.97 22.06
CA VAL A 636 -29.51 0.61 21.55
C VAL A 636 -28.23 -0.22 21.59
N SER A 637 -28.34 -1.48 22.02
CA SER A 637 -27.28 -2.47 21.86
C SER A 637 -27.34 -3.06 20.44
N ILE A 638 -26.27 -2.90 19.67
CA ILE A 638 -26.25 -3.28 18.23
C ILE A 638 -25.83 -4.74 18.01
N ASP A 639 -25.33 -5.45 19.03
CA ASP A 639 -24.80 -6.82 18.92
C ASP A 639 -25.86 -7.91 18.60
N GLY A 640 -27.11 -7.54 18.28
CA GLY A 640 -28.17 -8.47 17.88
C GLY A 640 -29.14 -7.98 16.79
N ALA A 641 -29.01 -6.74 16.30
CA ALA A 641 -30.01 -6.17 15.38
C ALA A 641 -29.94 -6.73 13.94
N HIS A 642 -28.84 -7.38 13.56
CA HIS A 642 -28.64 -7.88 12.20
C HIS A 642 -29.04 -9.35 11.99
N ALA A 643 -29.55 -10.05 13.02
CA ALA A 643 -30.00 -11.43 12.89
C ALA A 643 -31.47 -11.58 12.46
N GLN A 644 -32.28 -10.50 12.47
CA GLN A 644 -33.74 -10.59 12.40
C GLN A 644 -34.40 -10.25 11.05
N ARG A 645 -33.67 -10.10 9.94
CA ARG A 645 -34.30 -9.77 8.63
C ARG A 645 -34.23 -10.86 7.54
N LEU A 646 -33.91 -12.10 7.88
CA LEU A 646 -33.83 -13.19 6.89
C LEU A 646 -34.77 -14.38 7.13
N ASN A 647 -35.60 -14.38 8.16
CA ASN A 647 -36.59 -15.44 8.39
C ASN A 647 -37.93 -14.83 8.83
N ASP A 648 -38.82 -14.54 7.87
CA ASP A 648 -40.25 -14.64 8.13
C ASP A 648 -40.69 -16.05 7.70
N PRO A 649 -41.17 -16.87 8.65
CA PRO A 649 -42.22 -17.81 8.33
C PRO A 649 -43.40 -17.69 9.31
N LEU A 650 -44.56 -18.09 8.79
CA LEU A 650 -45.88 -18.11 9.40
C LEU A 650 -45.92 -18.55 10.87
N GLU A 651 -46.87 -17.92 11.58
CA GLU A 651 -47.45 -18.25 12.88
C GLU A 651 -47.25 -19.70 13.36
N THR A 652 -46.66 -19.86 14.54
CA THR A 652 -47.09 -20.89 15.52
C THR A 652 -46.61 -20.54 16.93
N GLN A 653 -47.46 -20.84 17.90
CA GLN A 653 -47.41 -20.41 19.31
C GLN A 653 -46.22 -20.95 20.13
N PRO A 654 -45.87 -20.31 21.28
CA PRO A 654 -44.68 -20.64 22.06
C PRO A 654 -44.91 -21.78 23.08
N THR A 655 -43.98 -22.71 23.16
CA THR A 655 -43.83 -23.64 24.30
C THR A 655 -42.49 -23.42 25.00
N ALA A 656 -42.54 -23.39 26.34
CA ALA A 656 -41.47 -23.05 27.26
C ALA A 656 -40.45 -24.19 27.50
N ASP A 657 -39.15 -23.81 27.57
CA ASP A 657 -37.96 -24.36 28.27
C ASP A 657 -37.61 -25.88 28.20
N PRO A 658 -36.33 -26.32 28.41
CA PRO A 658 -35.19 -25.64 29.06
C PRO A 658 -33.82 -25.74 28.33
N GLN A 659 -32.91 -24.79 28.60
CA GLN A 659 -31.49 -24.83 28.17
C GLN A 659 -30.65 -25.83 28.99
N PRO A 660 -29.77 -26.66 28.35
CA PRO A 660 -28.67 -27.32 29.04
C PRO A 660 -27.39 -26.46 29.04
N PRO A 661 -26.60 -26.40 30.13
CA PRO A 661 -25.36 -25.63 30.17
C PRO A 661 -24.19 -26.44 29.61
N THR A 662 -23.60 -26.01 28.48
CA THR A 662 -22.34 -26.57 27.96
C THR A 662 -21.13 -25.86 28.55
N LYS A 663 -20.40 -26.55 29.43
CA LYS A 663 -19.05 -26.17 29.90
C LYS A 663 -18.04 -26.35 28.75
N ILE A 664 -17.30 -25.30 28.40
CA ILE A 664 -16.13 -25.38 27.53
C ILE A 664 -14.87 -25.45 28.41
N ILE A 665 -14.05 -26.48 28.24
CA ILE A 665 -12.74 -26.64 28.89
C ILE A 665 -11.67 -26.38 27.82
N LEU A 666 -10.82 -25.36 28.03
CA LEU A 666 -9.65 -25.08 27.19
C LEU A 666 -8.38 -25.53 27.91
N THR A 667 -7.73 -26.57 27.38
CA THR A 667 -6.40 -27.03 27.82
C THR A 667 -5.30 -26.35 27.00
N GLY A 668 -4.41 -25.63 27.67
CA GLY A 668 -3.18 -25.06 27.11
C GLY A 668 -1.98 -25.42 27.98
N GLN A 669 -0.83 -25.69 27.36
CA GLN A 669 0.38 -26.18 28.02
C GLN A 669 0.95 -25.16 29.03
N LYS A 670 0.98 -25.56 30.31
CA LYS A 670 1.74 -25.00 31.44
C LYS A 670 1.53 -23.50 31.75
N ALA A 671 0.42 -23.16 32.42
CA ALA A 671 0.37 -22.53 33.75
C ALA A 671 -1.00 -21.85 34.04
N LYS A 672 -1.71 -22.34 35.07
CA LYS A 672 -2.93 -21.86 35.77
C LYS A 672 -4.21 -21.61 34.94
N THR A 673 -5.21 -22.45 35.20
CA THR A 673 -6.63 -22.29 34.84
C THR A 673 -7.26 -21.17 35.66
N LEU A 674 -8.02 -20.28 35.03
CA LEU A 674 -8.88 -19.29 35.71
C LEU A 674 -10.34 -19.58 35.38
N HIS A 675 -11.20 -19.62 36.39
CA HIS A 675 -12.63 -19.82 36.22
C HIS A 675 -13.37 -18.48 36.20
N LYS A 676 -14.46 -18.37 35.43
CA LYS A 676 -15.28 -17.14 35.30
C LYS A 676 -15.78 -16.62 36.66
N GLU A 677 -15.96 -17.51 37.63
CA GLU A 677 -16.39 -17.22 39.02
C GLU A 677 -15.32 -16.48 39.84
N GLU A 678 -14.04 -16.50 39.44
CA GLU A 678 -12.96 -15.79 40.15
C GLU A 678 -12.92 -14.28 39.84
N LEU A 679 -13.64 -13.85 38.82
CA LEU A 679 -13.73 -12.45 38.40
C LEU A 679 -14.67 -11.61 39.28
N THR A 680 -15.55 -12.25 40.06
CA THR A 680 -16.56 -11.57 40.90
C THR A 680 -16.27 -11.63 42.41
N MET A 681 -15.17 -12.28 42.83
CA MET A 681 -14.87 -12.41 44.26
C MET A 681 -14.42 -11.11 44.93
N SER A 682 -14.88 -10.91 46.16
CA SER A 682 -14.49 -9.77 46.99
C SER A 682 -13.01 -9.87 47.43
N ARG A 683 -12.42 -8.72 47.80
CA ARG A 683 -11.01 -8.64 48.21
C ARG A 683 -10.72 -9.47 49.47
N ALA A 684 -11.72 -9.67 50.33
CA ALA A 684 -11.61 -10.50 51.54
C ALA A 684 -11.57 -12.00 51.21
N GLU A 685 -12.41 -12.48 50.28
CA GLU A 685 -12.43 -13.89 49.85
C GLU A 685 -11.13 -14.28 49.15
N ARG A 686 -10.57 -13.41 48.32
CA ARG A 686 -9.25 -13.67 47.68
C ARG A 686 -8.14 -13.84 48.72
N SER A 687 -8.15 -13.06 49.80
CA SER A 687 -7.14 -13.16 50.87
C SER A 687 -7.26 -14.46 51.66
N ILE A 688 -8.49 -14.92 51.90
CA ILE A 688 -8.76 -16.17 52.63
C ILE A 688 -8.35 -17.38 51.77
N GLN A 689 -8.71 -17.39 50.48
CA GLN A 689 -8.33 -18.48 49.57
C GLN A 689 -6.81 -18.58 49.35
N GLN A 690 -6.13 -17.43 49.32
CA GLN A 690 -4.67 -17.38 49.20
C GLN A 690 -3.99 -17.89 50.48
N SER A 691 -4.51 -17.54 51.65
CA SER A 691 -4.04 -18.07 52.95
C SER A 691 -4.23 -19.59 53.07
N ILE A 692 -5.40 -20.11 52.64
CA ILE A 692 -5.69 -21.55 52.65
C ILE A 692 -4.77 -22.30 51.67
N SER A 693 -4.52 -21.74 50.48
CA SER A 693 -3.63 -22.36 49.48
C SER A 693 -2.16 -22.37 49.93
N GLU A 694 -1.71 -21.34 50.66
CA GLU A 694 -0.35 -21.28 51.20
C GLU A 694 -0.15 -22.26 52.37
N GLN A 695 -1.13 -22.39 53.27
CA GLN A 695 -1.09 -23.38 54.36
C GLN A 695 -1.19 -24.83 53.85
N ALA A 696 -1.92 -25.09 52.77
CA ALA A 696 -2.02 -26.41 52.14
C ALA A 696 -0.68 -26.86 51.53
N LEU A 697 0.07 -25.94 50.90
CA LEU A 697 1.40 -26.21 50.32
C LEU A 697 2.45 -26.51 51.40
N VAL A 698 2.41 -25.83 52.54
CA VAL A 698 3.32 -26.08 53.68
C VAL A 698 3.01 -27.42 54.35
N SER A 699 1.73 -27.79 54.46
CA SER A 699 1.30 -29.07 55.05
C SER A 699 1.61 -30.26 54.14
N GLN A 700 1.54 -30.11 52.81
CA GLN A 700 1.95 -31.14 51.86
C GLN A 700 3.48 -31.32 51.83
N LYS A 701 4.28 -30.24 51.87
CA LYS A 701 5.76 -30.36 51.90
C LYS A 701 6.28 -31.12 53.14
N ARG A 702 5.70 -30.86 54.32
CA ARG A 702 6.05 -31.59 55.56
C ARG A 702 5.73 -33.08 55.51
N ARG A 703 4.72 -33.49 54.72
CA ARG A 703 4.33 -34.90 54.54
C ARG A 703 5.22 -35.61 53.52
N THR A 704 5.67 -34.91 52.47
CA THR A 704 6.56 -35.45 51.43
C THR A 704 8.02 -35.55 51.86
N GLU A 705 8.48 -34.68 52.78
CA GLU A 705 9.84 -34.76 53.34
C GLU A 705 9.99 -35.93 54.33
N LYS A 706 8.95 -36.27 55.10
CA LYS A 706 8.95 -37.48 55.95
C LYS A 706 9.04 -38.78 55.15
N LEU A 707 8.44 -38.84 53.97
CA LEU A 707 8.47 -40.03 53.09
C LEU A 707 9.78 -40.21 52.31
N LYS A 708 10.59 -39.15 52.17
CA LYS A 708 11.90 -39.21 51.48
C LYS A 708 13.07 -39.61 52.39
N GLN A 709 12.88 -39.59 53.71
CA GLN A 709 13.89 -40.03 54.68
C GLN A 709 13.90 -41.56 54.90
N GLU A 710 12.90 -42.30 54.41
CA GLU A 710 12.77 -43.76 54.59
C GLU A 710 13.26 -44.60 53.40
N GLN A 711 13.76 -44.00 52.30
CA GLN A 711 14.18 -44.74 51.09
C GLN A 711 15.60 -44.39 50.59
N LYS A 712 16.59 -44.36 51.48
CA LYS A 712 18.02 -44.48 51.10
C LYS A 712 18.80 -45.28 52.15
N GLY A 713 18.90 -46.59 51.93
CA GLY A 713 19.84 -47.47 52.61
C GLY A 713 20.34 -48.55 51.64
N GLN A 714 21.67 -48.64 51.52
CA GLN A 714 22.50 -49.70 50.92
C GLN A 714 22.62 -49.75 49.37
N ILE A 715 23.74 -50.06 48.68
CA ILE A 715 25.21 -50.26 48.88
C ILE A 715 25.78 -50.23 47.41
N ARG A 716 26.67 -49.30 47.00
CA ARG A 716 28.13 -49.39 46.68
C ARG A 716 28.74 -50.66 46.05
N ASP A 717 29.40 -50.47 44.88
CA ASP A 717 30.77 -50.85 44.43
C ASP A 717 30.74 -51.08 42.89
N SER A 718 31.68 -50.69 42.02
CA SER A 718 33.12 -50.37 42.07
C SER A 718 33.55 -49.62 40.78
N SER A 719 34.64 -48.83 40.84
CA SER A 719 35.34 -48.11 39.73
C SER A 719 36.49 -49.00 39.15
N PRO A 720 37.41 -48.59 38.21
CA PRO A 720 37.71 -47.26 37.62
C PRO A 720 38.22 -47.16 36.14
N GLY A 721 38.33 -45.93 35.61
CA GLY A 721 39.54 -45.45 34.90
C GLY A 721 39.49 -45.13 33.39
N GLY A 722 39.86 -43.89 33.01
CA GLY A 722 40.59 -43.56 31.76
C GLY A 722 39.86 -42.75 30.66
N SER A 723 40.40 -41.58 30.31
CA SER A 723 40.03 -40.62 29.22
C SER A 723 41.03 -40.67 28.04
N PRO A 724 40.91 -39.97 26.88
CA PRO A 724 39.78 -39.33 26.17
C PRO A 724 39.69 -39.62 24.64
N GLU A 725 38.67 -39.02 23.99
CA GLU A 725 38.42 -38.75 22.55
C GLU A 725 38.00 -39.89 21.58
N THR A 726 36.75 -39.83 21.09
CA THR A 726 36.35 -39.71 19.65
C THR A 726 34.86 -40.04 19.44
N SER A 727 34.18 -39.24 18.60
CA SER A 727 32.92 -39.54 17.86
C SER A 727 31.65 -39.84 18.68
N SER A 728 30.41 -39.61 18.28
CA SER A 728 29.70 -38.75 17.33
C SER A 728 28.22 -39.16 17.45
N PHE A 729 27.26 -38.21 17.36
CA PHE A 729 25.82 -38.41 17.05
C PHE A 729 24.97 -39.19 18.10
N SER A 730 23.69 -38.92 18.43
CA SER A 730 22.59 -38.15 17.84
C SER A 730 21.44 -38.04 18.87
N ALA A 731 20.62 -36.98 18.81
CA ALA A 731 19.17 -37.02 19.09
C ALA A 731 18.50 -35.68 18.67
N PRO A 732 17.19 -35.67 18.37
CA PRO A 732 16.66 -35.00 17.18
C PRO A 732 15.75 -33.80 17.43
N ALA A 733 15.53 -33.01 16.38
CA ALA A 733 14.47 -32.02 16.27
C ALA A 733 13.54 -32.33 15.07
N THR A 734 12.25 -32.21 15.35
CA THR A 734 11.03 -32.38 14.53
C THR A 734 10.82 -31.25 13.52
N PRO A 735 9.82 -31.33 12.60
CA PRO A 735 10.03 -31.34 11.16
C PRO A 735 9.69 -30.01 10.46
N THR A 736 10.51 -29.65 9.48
CA THR A 736 10.21 -28.61 8.50
C THR A 736 9.44 -29.20 7.32
N LYS A 737 8.44 -28.43 6.88
CA LYS A 737 7.62 -28.68 5.69
C LYS A 737 8.50 -28.87 4.46
N SER A 738 8.22 -29.96 3.76
CA SER A 738 8.69 -30.34 2.45
C SER A 738 8.23 -29.35 1.37
N SER A 739 9.18 -28.64 0.76
CA SER A 739 9.12 -28.32 -0.66
C SER A 739 9.96 -29.35 -1.41
N SER A 740 9.30 -30.21 -2.17
CA SER A 740 9.93 -31.17 -3.06
C SER A 740 10.79 -30.45 -4.11
N PRO A 741 12.07 -30.84 -4.30
CA PRO A 741 12.93 -30.28 -5.34
C PRO A 741 12.63 -30.98 -6.67
N SER A 742 12.21 -30.24 -7.69
CA SER A 742 12.50 -30.65 -9.06
C SER A 742 14.00 -30.50 -9.26
N SER A 743 14.68 -31.61 -9.54
CA SER A 743 16.10 -31.61 -9.86
C SER A 743 16.34 -30.91 -11.21
N ASN A 744 16.50 -29.59 -11.21
CA ASN A 744 17.13 -28.90 -12.33
C ASN A 744 18.60 -29.31 -12.36
N LYS A 745 18.96 -30.21 -13.28
CA LYS A 745 20.35 -30.65 -13.50
C LYS A 745 21.25 -29.53 -14.03
N GLU A 746 20.67 -28.40 -14.44
CA GLU A 746 21.35 -27.26 -15.04
C GLU A 746 20.88 -25.94 -14.41
N LYS A 747 21.83 -25.01 -14.20
CA LYS A 747 21.62 -23.64 -13.77
C LYS A 747 22.02 -22.68 -14.90
N LYS A 748 21.17 -21.68 -15.17
CA LYS A 748 21.48 -20.64 -16.16
C LYS A 748 21.87 -19.38 -15.42
N ILE A 749 23.03 -18.83 -15.72
CA ILE A 749 23.53 -17.59 -15.12
C ILE A 749 23.73 -16.54 -16.22
N ARG A 750 23.56 -15.27 -15.88
CA ARG A 750 23.89 -14.16 -16.79
C ARG A 750 25.29 -13.68 -16.50
N VAL A 751 26.17 -13.74 -17.48
CA VAL A 751 27.55 -13.23 -17.38
C VAL A 751 27.68 -11.93 -18.16
N THR A 752 28.25 -10.92 -17.54
CA THR A 752 28.58 -9.62 -18.15
C THR A 752 30.06 -9.33 -17.97
N THR A 753 30.78 -9.06 -19.05
CA THR A 753 32.19 -8.67 -19.00
C THR A 753 32.34 -7.16 -18.84
N SER A 754 33.46 -6.70 -18.27
CA SER A 754 33.74 -5.28 -18.05
C SER A 754 33.84 -4.44 -19.33
N ASP A 755 34.01 -5.07 -20.48
CA ASP A 755 33.99 -4.44 -21.82
C ASP A 755 32.58 -4.37 -22.44
N GLY A 756 31.54 -4.77 -21.69
CA GLY A 756 30.14 -4.61 -22.06
C GLY A 756 29.51 -5.80 -22.79
N ARG A 757 30.25 -6.89 -23.04
CA ARG A 757 29.68 -8.12 -23.64
C ARG A 757 28.85 -8.90 -22.61
N GLN A 758 27.78 -9.55 -23.06
CA GLN A 758 26.85 -10.27 -22.19
C GLN A 758 26.42 -11.58 -22.84
N ALA A 759 26.30 -12.65 -22.04
CA ALA A 759 25.77 -13.93 -22.48
C ALA A 759 25.11 -14.69 -21.33
N MET A 760 24.22 -15.62 -21.66
CA MET A 760 23.66 -16.59 -20.71
C MET A 760 24.50 -17.87 -20.77
N LEU A 761 25.15 -18.23 -19.66
CA LEU A 761 25.83 -19.52 -19.53
C LEU A 761 24.88 -20.55 -18.93
N THR A 762 24.75 -21.70 -19.58
CA THR A 762 24.05 -22.86 -19.03
C THR A 762 25.10 -23.80 -18.43
N LEU A 763 25.04 -24.00 -17.12
CA LEU A 763 26.04 -24.69 -16.32
C LEU A 763 25.40 -25.90 -15.63
N PRO A 764 26.06 -27.06 -15.54
CA PRO A 764 25.59 -28.15 -14.70
C PRO A 764 25.43 -27.75 -13.22
N ALA A 765 24.53 -28.42 -12.49
CA ALA A 765 24.29 -28.12 -11.06
C ALA A 765 25.57 -28.21 -10.20
N HIS A 766 26.53 -29.06 -10.59
CA HIS A 766 27.79 -29.33 -9.89
C HIS A 766 29.02 -28.65 -10.51
N THR A 767 28.83 -27.54 -11.24
CA THR A 767 29.93 -26.80 -11.90
C THR A 767 30.97 -26.32 -10.88
N THR A 768 32.24 -26.72 -11.05
CA THR A 768 33.38 -26.26 -10.24
C THR A 768 33.86 -24.87 -10.67
N PHE A 769 34.78 -24.27 -9.89
CA PHE A 769 35.36 -22.97 -10.26
C PHE A 769 36.11 -23.02 -11.60
N SER A 770 36.85 -24.10 -11.86
CA SER A 770 37.57 -24.32 -13.12
C SER A 770 36.62 -24.48 -14.32
N ASP A 771 35.51 -25.20 -14.14
CA ASP A 771 34.47 -25.36 -15.17
C ASP A 771 33.81 -24.03 -15.52
N LEU A 772 33.57 -23.18 -14.50
CA LEU A 772 33.04 -21.83 -14.70
C LEU A 772 34.03 -20.95 -15.47
N GLN A 773 35.32 -20.95 -15.10
CA GLN A 773 36.35 -20.19 -15.83
C GLN A 773 36.49 -20.65 -17.28
N SER A 774 36.42 -21.95 -17.52
CA SER A 774 36.46 -22.55 -18.86
C SER A 774 35.23 -22.15 -19.68
N SER A 775 34.04 -22.15 -19.07
CA SER A 775 32.81 -21.72 -19.73
C SER A 775 32.83 -20.23 -20.10
N ILE A 776 33.37 -19.38 -19.23
CA ILE A 776 33.58 -17.95 -19.51
C ILE A 776 34.62 -17.77 -20.62
N SER A 777 35.71 -18.53 -20.59
CA SER A 777 36.77 -18.47 -21.60
C SER A 777 36.25 -18.86 -22.98
N ASN A 778 35.51 -19.97 -23.07
CA ASN A 778 34.90 -20.44 -24.32
C ASN A 778 33.88 -19.44 -24.89
N GLN A 779 33.10 -18.77 -24.02
CA GLN A 779 32.03 -17.86 -24.47
C GLN A 779 32.55 -16.46 -24.86
N PHE A 780 33.55 -15.94 -24.14
CA PHE A 780 33.99 -14.54 -24.28
C PHE A 780 35.44 -14.40 -24.74
N GLY A 781 36.19 -15.50 -24.90
CA GLY A 781 37.60 -15.48 -25.31
C GLY A 781 38.55 -14.89 -24.27
N VAL A 782 38.13 -14.82 -23.00
CA VAL A 782 38.95 -14.28 -21.89
C VAL A 782 39.72 -15.42 -21.23
N LEU A 783 41.05 -15.36 -21.19
CA LEU A 783 41.86 -16.42 -20.57
C LEU A 783 41.61 -16.49 -19.05
N PRO A 784 41.62 -17.67 -18.40
CA PRO A 784 41.37 -17.80 -16.95
C PRO A 784 42.21 -16.87 -16.07
N ALA A 785 43.48 -16.65 -16.42
CA ALA A 785 44.38 -15.74 -15.73
C ALA A 785 43.96 -14.25 -15.80
N GLN A 786 43.09 -13.89 -16.73
CA GLN A 786 42.56 -12.55 -16.94
C GLN A 786 41.14 -12.37 -16.39
N GLN A 787 40.55 -13.39 -15.76
CA GLN A 787 39.18 -13.35 -15.27
C GLN A 787 39.13 -13.04 -13.76
N CYS A 788 38.61 -11.87 -13.39
CA CYS A 788 38.16 -11.61 -12.02
C CYS A 788 36.62 -11.72 -11.96
N ILE A 789 36.11 -12.81 -11.37
CA ILE A 789 34.69 -13.17 -11.37
C ILE A 789 34.02 -12.60 -10.11
N ARG A 790 32.93 -11.86 -10.25
CA ARG A 790 32.15 -11.28 -9.15
C ARG A 790 30.69 -11.69 -9.21
N TYR A 791 30.07 -11.91 -8.06
CA TYR A 791 28.67 -12.35 -7.95
C TYR A 791 27.97 -11.76 -6.71
N GLY A 792 26.63 -11.73 -6.73
CA GLY A 792 25.79 -11.27 -5.61
C GLY A 792 25.64 -9.74 -5.50
N PHE A 793 24.87 -9.31 -4.49
CA PHE A 793 24.67 -7.89 -4.15
C PHE A 793 24.86 -7.66 -2.64
N PRO A 794 25.86 -6.87 -2.21
CA PRO A 794 26.90 -6.21 -3.03
C PRO A 794 27.82 -7.22 -3.75
N PRO A 795 28.41 -6.88 -4.92
CA PRO A 795 29.26 -7.80 -5.68
C PRO A 795 30.47 -8.25 -4.88
N LYS A 796 30.60 -9.57 -4.67
CA LYS A 796 31.75 -10.20 -4.02
C LYS A 796 32.59 -10.93 -5.06
N GLU A 797 33.90 -10.86 -4.90
CA GLU A 797 34.82 -11.66 -5.73
C GLU A 797 34.67 -13.14 -5.39
N LEU A 798 34.48 -13.95 -6.43
CA LEU A 798 34.57 -15.39 -6.37
C LEU A 798 36.03 -15.76 -6.64
N GLY A 799 36.79 -15.98 -5.57
CA GLY A 799 38.18 -16.42 -5.68
C GLY A 799 38.29 -17.92 -6.01
N PRO A 800 39.49 -18.39 -6.41
CA PRO A 800 39.75 -19.81 -6.56
C PRO A 800 39.50 -20.56 -5.23
N PRO A 801 39.03 -21.83 -5.30
CA PRO A 801 38.82 -22.65 -4.10
C PRO A 801 40.13 -22.88 -3.35
N LYS A 802 40.06 -23.17 -2.05
CA LYS A 802 41.23 -23.52 -1.24
C LYS A 802 41.72 -24.91 -1.61
N ASP A 803 43.00 -25.20 -1.34
CA ASP A 803 43.59 -26.54 -1.53
C ASP A 803 42.73 -27.62 -0.84
N GLY A 804 42.19 -28.55 -1.62
CA GLY A 804 41.29 -29.62 -1.17
C GLY A 804 39.79 -29.39 -1.43
N GLU A 805 39.38 -28.18 -1.84
CA GLU A 805 37.98 -27.81 -2.15
C GLU A 805 37.74 -27.65 -3.69
N GLU A 806 38.69 -28.08 -4.52
CA GLU A 806 38.69 -27.86 -5.98
C GLU A 806 37.48 -28.49 -6.71
N ASN A 807 36.95 -29.58 -6.14
CA ASN A 807 35.80 -30.31 -6.68
C ASN A 807 34.45 -29.80 -6.12
N GLU A 808 34.47 -28.76 -5.28
CA GLU A 808 33.24 -28.19 -4.75
C GLU A 808 32.54 -27.30 -5.79
N PRO A 809 31.20 -27.35 -5.87
CA PRO A 809 30.46 -26.55 -6.82
C PRO A 809 30.48 -25.07 -6.43
N VAL A 810 30.59 -24.20 -7.43
CA VAL A 810 30.48 -22.75 -7.21
C VAL A 810 29.12 -22.39 -6.62
N VAL A 811 29.13 -21.49 -5.65
CA VAL A 811 27.96 -20.96 -4.92
C VAL A 811 27.10 -20.00 -5.75
N LEU A 812 26.81 -20.39 -7.00
CA LEU A 812 25.93 -19.71 -7.95
C LEU A 812 24.62 -20.47 -8.11
N GLN A 813 23.51 -19.75 -8.10
CA GLN A 813 22.15 -20.24 -8.31
C GLN A 813 21.63 -19.89 -9.71
N HIS A 814 20.52 -20.53 -10.10
CA HIS A 814 19.84 -20.21 -11.35
C HIS A 814 19.31 -18.76 -11.33
N GLY A 815 19.63 -17.99 -12.37
CA GLY A 815 19.25 -16.58 -12.50
C GLY A 815 20.28 -15.60 -11.92
N ASP A 816 21.38 -16.08 -11.33
CA ASP A 816 22.43 -15.22 -10.79
C ASP A 816 23.08 -14.36 -11.88
N ARG A 817 23.42 -13.13 -11.50
CA ARG A 817 24.21 -12.21 -12.31
C ARG A 817 25.66 -12.28 -11.85
N VAL A 818 26.54 -12.56 -12.81
CA VAL A 818 27.98 -12.67 -12.63
C VAL A 818 28.65 -11.61 -13.50
N THR A 819 29.54 -10.83 -12.91
CA THR A 819 30.35 -9.84 -13.63
C THR A 819 31.78 -10.38 -13.76
N VAL A 820 32.36 -10.32 -14.95
CA VAL A 820 33.76 -10.71 -15.20
C VAL A 820 34.56 -9.45 -15.53
N GLU A 821 35.42 -9.04 -14.61
CA GLU A 821 36.40 -7.99 -14.85
C GLU A 821 37.60 -8.58 -15.61
N ILE A 822 37.88 -8.06 -16.80
CA ILE A 822 39.00 -8.49 -17.65
C ILE A 822 40.28 -7.79 -17.17
N LEU A 823 41.19 -8.54 -16.57
CA LEU A 823 42.50 -8.06 -16.13
C LEU A 823 43.44 -7.95 -17.34
N ARG A 824 44.15 -6.83 -17.49
CA ARG A 824 45.17 -6.65 -18.54
C ARG A 824 46.40 -7.49 -18.22
N GLY A 825 46.86 -8.32 -19.16
CA GLY A 825 48.09 -9.10 -19.02
C GLY A 825 49.34 -8.22 -19.01
N SER A 826 50.40 -8.69 -18.34
CA SER A 826 51.68 -7.99 -18.17
C SER A 826 52.62 -8.09 -19.39
N GLU A 827 52.11 -8.01 -20.63
CA GLU A 827 52.93 -8.15 -21.85
C GLU A 827 52.89 -6.96 -22.84
N ASP A 828 52.19 -5.86 -22.56
CA ASP A 828 52.17 -4.67 -23.44
C ASP A 828 53.09 -3.52 -22.98
N THR A 829 54.27 -3.85 -22.46
CA THR A 829 55.39 -2.89 -22.34
C THR A 829 56.55 -3.33 -23.22
N SER A 830 56.42 -3.08 -24.52
CA SER A 830 57.57 -3.01 -25.44
C SER A 830 57.88 -1.53 -25.71
N PRO A 831 59.10 -1.04 -25.45
CA PRO A 831 59.46 0.35 -25.70
C PRO A 831 59.64 0.59 -27.20
N ALA A 832 59.04 1.67 -27.70
CA ALA A 832 59.30 2.15 -29.06
C ALA A 832 60.78 2.52 -29.20
N ALA A 833 61.43 1.92 -30.21
CA ALA A 833 62.76 2.29 -30.64
C ALA A 833 62.68 3.48 -31.63
N SER A 834 63.43 4.53 -31.28
CA SER A 834 63.89 5.67 -32.11
C SER A 834 62.85 6.63 -32.68
#